data_AF-A0A1G4JWS4-F1
#
_entry.id   AF-A0A1G4JWS4-F1
#
_cell.length_a   1.000
_cell.length_b   1.000
_cell.length_c   1.000
_cell.angle_alpha   90.00
_cell.angle_beta   90.00
_cell.angle_gamma   90.00
#
_symmetry.space_group_name_H-M   'P 1'
#
loop_
_entity.id
_entity.type
_entity.pdbx_description
1 polymer ?
#
loop_
_entity_poly.entity_id
_entity_poly.type
_entity_poly.pdbx_seq_one_letter_code
_entity_poly.pdbx_strand_id
1 'polypeptide(L)'
;MPLTMKERLNYEVINLLNITNNSAPTHRKMASFSRQELESAIAGGQSPDNAVREHNEGFLQQKIAENPALGCTQLMELALDGEIRLENRLFTLLLLRKLITMYWSAGFESYQGPPGIGAEGKNFIRDALLRMGLDENQNSRLTAACCYCVVQIAAVDFPDEWPALLETIFDAVVNKRSLSALQLLIDIFDDIVSEEMFFQGSIGWTSIQLVTELLENPDFPLSVKKLAGKLYLNCLGYLQLPAAKATDQLKESLLNHLQKIVDVLISNVRCYQDFDLSDLAVLDLLQVIYECLNTIKTSFPQKTLSESVIHQIMGLVIGGWSRVSYMLEMKGPQYETDTNNSLNSLGRELIITLGSMNTDFFDELQLESVVKSLISSCLLTNDEIETWTADFNSFVNVEECLGGNFRMRNDSEEFLEDLTANNSQRVLEVLLTVFCSLEANDWRKQEAILFLVGAICANDEDVYSPQIINLLIYLNQRLSTSDHGLHALLMSRIFIVLPKILLSSKDRMDDFQGAVNFFVKSPISIACNTEEDLPKIACLMGFTDYCRSSLLTTLPPNEINDVRGQVCQMIEDLGSDSEDDTISVLLEALTKASSLETNDNKNGPFYHSALKLLLHLSAKSPSDVQVVVAAEECLSKILKGASTDVYVEYSKTCIPLFVHTLNRMLQQRVSYSPVACLSLELLKVFMKRKPTDGYVPANISNYILQPLIDVLLASSDDAISQLSSHCLTYLIQNSPTEEIVPHLHSIMSALEKLLSLDTSDSGAMNVGPLTVIVLEKFSDELKELFFRILEAATKRFVDAQNISTSENLIFVFCFLVTKNPSDAIGFLSSFSIGDTNALQAVIPKWLEAFEIVRGNKRINMNIKALSKLFLQADSRLANLMVNGEPLPYSGNLIVTRSMAQKMPQEYTQISANEKMVKLFVAELEFQSKERNMAKYIPTGIGQSEAEAAGGESDGANNEGDSGDWEDVDSILEYEKLQECLEDESDYEGDNWDYDYDDDSYGSSYDGSEPRDLDGDEASKDKTAEPTTRELLTEFFREAASKNISHFQAIYGRLSDHEKRVLSENLV
;
A
#
# COMPACT_ATOMS: atom_id res chain seq x y z
N MET A 1 -32.59 -13.20 -27.15
CA MET A 1 -32.47 -13.52 -25.70
C MET A 1 -32.26 -15.01 -25.52
N PRO A 2 -31.05 -15.46 -25.15
CA PRO A 2 -30.82 -16.83 -24.73
C PRO A 2 -31.11 -16.97 -23.23
N LEU A 3 -31.88 -17.99 -22.85
CA LEU A 3 -32.21 -18.34 -21.46
C LEU A 3 -30.94 -18.52 -20.62
N THR A 4 -31.00 -18.12 -19.36
CA THR A 4 -29.86 -18.14 -18.43
C THR A 4 -29.49 -19.55 -18.00
N MET A 5 -28.21 -19.77 -17.67
CA MET A 5 -27.62 -21.06 -17.26
C MET A 5 -28.39 -21.74 -16.10
N LYS A 6 -29.06 -20.95 -15.25
CA LYS A 6 -29.90 -21.40 -14.13
C LYS A 6 -31.22 -22.06 -14.57
N GLU A 7 -31.78 -21.62 -15.71
CA GLU A 7 -32.98 -22.20 -16.31
C GLU A 7 -32.68 -23.48 -17.09
N ARG A 8 -31.44 -23.65 -17.59
CA ARG A 8 -30.95 -24.92 -18.15
C ARG A 8 -30.76 -26.00 -17.08
N LEU A 9 -30.27 -25.63 -15.90
CA LEU A 9 -30.11 -26.53 -14.75
C LEU A 9 -31.47 -27.07 -14.24
N ASN A 10 -32.53 -26.24 -14.20
CA ASN A 10 -33.85 -26.72 -13.79
C ASN A 10 -34.54 -27.63 -14.83
N TYR A 11 -34.23 -27.48 -16.12
CA TYR A 11 -34.75 -28.38 -17.17
C TYR A 11 -33.98 -29.70 -17.26
N GLU A 12 -32.69 -29.74 -16.91
CA GLU A 12 -31.91 -30.98 -16.84
C GLU A 12 -32.20 -31.80 -15.57
N VAL A 13 -32.51 -31.16 -14.44
CA VAL A 13 -32.88 -31.85 -13.19
C VAL A 13 -34.24 -32.57 -13.31
N ILE A 14 -35.18 -32.06 -14.09
CA ILE A 14 -36.50 -32.72 -14.29
C ILE A 14 -36.40 -33.88 -15.30
N ASN A 15 -35.45 -33.88 -16.23
CA ASN A 15 -35.22 -35.00 -17.14
C ASN A 15 -34.34 -36.10 -16.55
N LEU A 16 -33.48 -35.80 -15.57
CA LEU A 16 -32.70 -36.80 -14.84
C LEU A 16 -33.53 -37.58 -13.79
N LEU A 17 -34.64 -37.01 -13.31
CA LEU A 17 -35.54 -37.68 -12.37
C LEU A 17 -36.52 -38.69 -13.02
N ASN A 18 -36.58 -38.78 -14.36
CA ASN A 18 -37.48 -39.69 -15.07
C ASN A 18 -36.80 -40.86 -15.80
N ILE A 19 -35.47 -41.03 -15.67
CA ILE A 19 -34.73 -42.17 -16.26
C ILE A 19 -33.94 -42.92 -15.17
N THR A 20 -34.59 -43.41 -14.12
CA THR A 20 -34.04 -44.51 -13.27
C THR A 20 -35.15 -45.27 -12.54
N ASN A 21 -36.26 -45.57 -13.22
CA ASN A 21 -37.13 -46.69 -12.82
C ASN A 21 -36.84 -47.88 -13.73
N ASN A 22 -35.70 -48.54 -13.52
CA ASN A 22 -35.54 -49.94 -13.89
C ASN A 22 -34.33 -50.60 -13.22
N SER A 23 -34.63 -51.73 -12.57
CA SER A 23 -33.74 -52.78 -12.08
C SER A 23 -32.66 -52.41 -11.06
N ALA A 24 -32.92 -52.86 -9.82
CA ALA A 24 -31.91 -53.05 -8.79
C ALA A 24 -30.65 -53.75 -9.33
N PRO A 25 -29.43 -53.25 -9.03
CA PRO A 25 -28.23 -54.01 -9.28
C PRO A 25 -28.02 -54.96 -8.09
N THR A 26 -28.17 -56.25 -8.38
CA THR A 26 -27.61 -57.35 -7.59
C THR A 26 -26.16 -57.05 -7.18
N HIS A 27 -25.87 -57.23 -5.88
CA HIS A 27 -24.55 -57.26 -5.25
C HIS A 27 -23.39 -57.60 -6.22
N ARG A 28 -22.74 -56.58 -6.79
CA ARG A 28 -21.36 -56.70 -7.27
C ARG A 28 -20.49 -56.51 -6.03
N LYS A 29 -19.75 -57.55 -5.64
CA LYS A 29 -18.61 -57.41 -4.72
C LYS A 29 -17.67 -56.35 -5.31
N MET A 30 -17.70 -55.13 -4.77
CA MET A 30 -16.64 -54.16 -5.01
C MET A 30 -15.35 -54.80 -4.48
N ALA A 31 -14.31 -54.86 -5.32
CA ALA A 31 -13.04 -55.43 -4.92
C ALA A 31 -12.45 -54.56 -3.80
N SER A 32 -12.52 -55.04 -2.56
CA SER A 32 -11.81 -54.43 -1.43
C SER A 32 -10.31 -54.56 -1.71
N PHE A 33 -9.59 -53.45 -1.83
CA PHE A 33 -8.13 -53.52 -1.77
C PHE A 33 -7.72 -53.93 -0.36
N SER A 34 -6.73 -54.80 -0.28
CA SER A 34 -6.31 -55.42 0.97
C SER A 34 -5.43 -54.48 1.79
N ARG A 35 -5.48 -54.64 3.12
CA ARG A 35 -4.62 -53.89 4.04
C ARG A 35 -3.13 -54.02 3.71
N GLN A 36 -2.69 -55.18 3.23
CA GLN A 36 -1.31 -55.44 2.80
C GLN A 36 -0.92 -54.64 1.54
N GLU A 37 -1.83 -54.49 0.59
CA GLU A 37 -1.60 -53.64 -0.60
C GLU A 37 -1.47 -52.16 -0.20
N LEU A 38 -2.28 -51.70 0.75
CA LEU A 38 -2.21 -50.34 1.26
C LEU A 38 -0.88 -50.08 1.99
N GLU A 39 -0.47 -50.97 2.89
CA GLU A 39 0.82 -50.88 3.59
C GLU A 39 2.02 -50.89 2.62
N SER A 40 1.98 -51.74 1.60
CA SER A 40 3.01 -51.78 0.56
C SER A 40 3.05 -50.49 -0.26
N ALA A 41 1.89 -49.92 -0.60
CA ALA A 41 1.82 -48.68 -1.36
C ALA A 41 2.31 -47.48 -0.54
N ILE A 42 2.00 -47.43 0.75
CA ILE A 42 2.53 -46.42 1.69
C ILE A 42 4.05 -46.50 1.79
N ALA A 43 4.61 -47.71 1.91
CA ALA A 43 6.04 -47.89 1.93
C ALA A 43 6.68 -47.47 0.58
N GLY A 44 6.05 -47.80 -0.54
CA GLY A 44 6.50 -47.43 -1.88
C GLY A 44 6.41 -45.93 -2.17
N GLY A 45 5.41 -45.23 -1.64
CA GLY A 45 5.25 -43.77 -1.74
C GLY A 45 6.34 -42.97 -1.02
N GLN A 46 7.14 -43.62 -0.18
CA GLN A 46 8.28 -43.02 0.52
C GLN A 46 9.64 -43.45 -0.08
N SER A 47 9.63 -44.08 -1.27
CA SER A 47 10.84 -44.52 -1.96
C SER A 47 11.69 -43.34 -2.45
N PRO A 48 13.03 -43.43 -2.42
CA PRO A 48 13.91 -42.45 -3.07
C PRO A 48 13.85 -42.51 -4.60
N ASP A 49 13.30 -43.59 -5.18
CA ASP A 49 13.06 -43.71 -6.62
C ASP A 49 11.76 -43.01 -6.99
N ASN A 50 11.86 -41.94 -7.80
CA ASN A 50 10.73 -41.14 -8.23
C ASN A 50 9.67 -41.95 -8.97
N ALA A 51 10.07 -42.93 -9.80
CA ALA A 51 9.12 -43.74 -10.57
C ALA A 51 8.30 -44.68 -9.66
N VAL A 52 8.94 -45.24 -8.63
CA VAL A 52 8.26 -46.06 -7.62
C VAL A 52 7.28 -45.21 -6.80
N ARG A 53 7.71 -44.00 -6.40
CA ARG A 53 6.84 -43.08 -5.64
C ARG A 53 5.61 -42.66 -6.45
N GLU A 54 5.79 -42.14 -7.67
CA GLU A 54 4.67 -41.71 -8.53
C GLU A 54 3.69 -42.84 -8.81
N HIS A 55 4.19 -44.05 -9.06
CA HIS A 55 3.32 -45.22 -9.27
C HIS A 55 2.45 -45.53 -8.04
N ASN A 56 3.04 -45.53 -6.84
CA ASN A 56 2.31 -45.85 -5.61
C ASN A 56 1.38 -44.72 -5.18
N GLU A 57 1.75 -43.45 -5.37
CA GLU A 57 0.86 -42.30 -5.15
C GLU A 57 -0.36 -42.34 -6.06
N GLY A 58 -0.15 -42.61 -7.36
CA GLY A 58 -1.25 -42.79 -8.31
C GLY A 58 -2.16 -43.97 -7.96
N PHE A 59 -1.58 -45.08 -7.51
CA PHE A 59 -2.35 -46.23 -7.02
C PHE A 59 -3.20 -45.88 -5.80
N LEU A 60 -2.63 -45.22 -4.79
CA LEU A 60 -3.33 -44.76 -3.59
C LEU A 60 -4.47 -43.81 -3.95
N GLN A 61 -4.20 -42.82 -4.79
CA GLN A 61 -5.20 -41.84 -5.23
C GLN A 61 -6.37 -42.52 -5.96
N GLN A 62 -6.08 -43.43 -6.89
CA GLN A 62 -7.11 -44.14 -7.64
C GLN A 62 -7.95 -45.03 -6.71
N LYS A 63 -7.31 -45.82 -5.84
CA LYS A 63 -8.01 -46.78 -4.99
C LYS A 63 -8.86 -46.12 -3.92
N ILE A 64 -8.40 -45.02 -3.36
CA ILE A 64 -9.18 -44.26 -2.38
C ILE A 64 -10.34 -43.53 -3.07
N ALA A 65 -10.15 -43.00 -4.28
CA ALA A 65 -11.26 -42.41 -5.04
C ALA A 65 -12.38 -43.42 -5.38
N GLU A 66 -12.05 -44.70 -5.58
CA GLU A 66 -13.05 -45.76 -5.79
C GLU A 66 -13.94 -46.01 -4.56
N ASN A 67 -13.40 -45.92 -3.35
CA ASN A 67 -14.14 -46.05 -2.09
C ASN A 67 -13.52 -45.20 -0.97
N PRO A 68 -13.87 -43.89 -0.90
CA PRO A 68 -13.24 -42.98 0.05
C PRO A 68 -13.50 -43.36 1.51
N ALA A 69 -14.69 -43.85 1.82
CA ALA A 69 -15.06 -44.31 3.16
C ALA A 69 -14.11 -45.39 3.68
N LEU A 70 -13.97 -46.49 2.93
CA LEU A 70 -13.07 -47.59 3.30
C LEU A 70 -11.61 -47.13 3.35
N GLY A 71 -11.17 -46.36 2.35
CA GLY A 71 -9.77 -45.94 2.26
C GLY A 71 -9.34 -45.04 3.40
N CYS A 72 -10.14 -44.02 3.73
CA CYS A 72 -9.83 -43.12 4.85
C CYS A 72 -9.88 -43.85 6.20
N THR A 73 -10.85 -44.74 6.43
CA THR A 73 -10.91 -45.51 7.69
C THR A 73 -9.73 -46.47 7.82
N GLN A 74 -9.32 -47.15 6.74
CA GLN A 74 -8.15 -48.02 6.75
C GLN A 74 -6.85 -47.25 6.98
N LEU A 75 -6.68 -46.07 6.39
CA LEU A 75 -5.53 -45.20 6.68
C LEU A 75 -5.47 -44.84 8.16
N MET A 76 -6.62 -44.53 8.78
CA MET A 76 -6.69 -44.23 10.21
C MET A 76 -6.40 -45.47 11.08
N GLU A 77 -6.86 -46.66 10.68
CA GLU A 77 -6.51 -47.92 11.35
C GLU A 77 -4.99 -48.20 11.29
N LEU A 78 -4.35 -47.95 10.15
CA LEU A 78 -2.89 -48.06 10.02
C LEU A 78 -2.16 -47.03 10.90
N ALA A 79 -2.69 -45.81 11.00
CA ALA A 79 -2.15 -44.80 11.90
C ALA A 79 -2.25 -45.21 13.38
N LEU A 80 -3.31 -45.93 13.78
CA LEU A 80 -3.51 -46.43 15.14
C LEU A 80 -2.61 -47.61 15.49
N ASP A 81 -2.18 -48.41 14.51
CA ASP A 81 -1.42 -49.63 14.75
C ASP A 81 0.02 -49.34 15.22
N GLY A 82 0.33 -49.78 16.45
CA GLY A 82 1.65 -49.63 17.05
C GLY A 82 2.73 -50.55 16.46
N GLU A 83 2.37 -51.58 15.72
CA GLU A 83 3.32 -52.50 15.08
C GLU A 83 3.91 -51.92 13.77
N ILE A 84 3.26 -50.90 13.21
CA ILE A 84 3.68 -50.25 11.98
C ILE A 84 4.78 -49.21 12.26
N ARG A 85 5.76 -49.12 11.34
CA ARG A 85 6.84 -48.13 11.39
C ARG A 85 6.29 -46.71 11.51
N LEU A 86 6.94 -45.90 12.35
CA LEU A 86 6.57 -44.51 12.62
C LEU A 86 6.42 -43.68 11.33
N GLU A 87 7.32 -43.86 10.38
CA GLU A 87 7.32 -43.14 9.11
C GLU A 87 6.04 -43.41 8.29
N ASN A 88 5.62 -44.68 8.23
CA ASN A 88 4.41 -45.08 7.52
C ASN A 88 3.15 -44.54 8.20
N ARG A 89 3.11 -44.56 9.53
CA ARG A 89 2.00 -43.97 10.31
C ARG A 89 1.91 -42.46 10.06
N LEU A 90 3.05 -41.77 10.04
CA LEU A 90 3.09 -40.34 9.74
C LEU A 90 2.60 -40.05 8.32
N PHE A 91 3.08 -40.82 7.33
CA PHE A 91 2.63 -40.71 5.95
C PHE A 91 1.11 -40.94 5.82
N THR A 92 0.55 -41.91 6.54
CA THR A 92 -0.91 -42.16 6.52
C THR A 92 -1.72 -40.98 7.02
N LEU A 93 -1.28 -40.30 8.10
CA LEU A 93 -1.94 -39.13 8.65
C LEU A 93 -1.82 -37.92 7.71
N LEU A 94 -0.65 -37.70 7.10
CA LEU A 94 -0.45 -36.63 6.12
C LEU A 94 -1.29 -36.85 4.85
N LEU A 95 -1.41 -38.10 4.41
CA LEU A 95 -2.30 -38.46 3.31
C LEU A 95 -3.77 -38.26 3.71
N LEU A 96 -4.16 -38.71 4.90
CA LEU A 96 -5.51 -38.52 5.44
C LEU A 96 -5.88 -37.03 5.51
N ARG A 97 -4.97 -36.17 5.97
CA ARG A 97 -5.11 -34.70 5.96
C ARG A 97 -5.51 -34.18 4.58
N LYS A 98 -4.80 -34.60 3.52
CA LYS A 98 -5.15 -34.21 2.14
C LYS A 98 -6.53 -34.73 1.74
N LEU A 99 -6.82 -35.99 2.06
CA LEU A 99 -8.08 -36.65 1.71
C LEU A 99 -9.31 -36.09 2.44
N ILE A 100 -9.14 -35.55 3.65
CA ILE A 100 -10.20 -34.84 4.38
C ILE A 100 -10.73 -33.69 3.51
N THR A 101 -9.84 -32.86 2.96
CA THR A 101 -10.25 -31.74 2.10
C THR A 101 -11.01 -32.20 0.84
N MET A 102 -10.74 -33.42 0.37
CA MET A 102 -11.34 -33.96 -0.86
C MET A 102 -12.64 -34.74 -0.63
N TYR A 103 -12.80 -35.46 0.48
CA TYR A 103 -13.89 -36.44 0.64
C TYR A 103 -14.71 -36.28 1.93
N TRP A 104 -14.38 -35.30 2.77
CA TRP A 104 -15.06 -35.08 4.05
C TRP A 104 -16.38 -34.30 3.91
N SER A 105 -16.35 -33.10 3.34
CA SER A 105 -17.51 -32.21 3.25
C SER A 105 -17.40 -31.26 2.05
N ALA A 106 -18.56 -30.85 1.51
CA ALA A 106 -18.64 -29.82 0.46
C ALA A 106 -18.24 -28.41 0.96
N GLY A 107 -17.92 -28.26 2.24
CA GLY A 107 -17.32 -27.03 2.78
C GLY A 107 -15.88 -26.78 2.31
N PHE A 108 -15.22 -27.77 1.72
CA PHE A 108 -13.90 -27.60 1.11
C PHE A 108 -14.01 -27.38 -0.41
N GLU A 109 -13.23 -26.44 -0.95
CA GLU A 109 -13.19 -26.16 -2.39
C GLU A 109 -12.76 -27.37 -3.23
N SER A 110 -11.89 -28.23 -2.68
CA SER A 110 -11.36 -29.42 -3.34
C SER A 110 -12.27 -30.65 -3.21
N TYR A 111 -13.50 -30.51 -2.70
CA TYR A 111 -14.41 -31.63 -2.46
C TYR A 111 -14.80 -32.37 -3.75
N GLN A 112 -14.69 -33.70 -3.73
CA GLN A 112 -14.89 -34.61 -4.87
C GLN A 112 -16.03 -35.62 -4.65
N GLY A 113 -16.85 -35.45 -3.61
CA GLY A 113 -17.99 -36.34 -3.34
C GLY A 113 -19.26 -35.96 -4.10
N PRO A 114 -20.31 -36.81 -4.06
CA PRO A 114 -20.35 -38.16 -3.47
C PRO A 114 -19.86 -39.27 -4.44
N PRO A 115 -19.36 -40.42 -3.92
CA PRO A 115 -19.38 -40.82 -2.51
C PRO A 115 -18.27 -40.17 -1.67
N GLY A 116 -18.61 -39.76 -0.44
CA GLY A 116 -17.65 -39.29 0.57
C GLY A 116 -17.39 -40.35 1.65
N ILE A 117 -16.87 -39.92 2.81
CA ILE A 117 -16.47 -40.83 3.91
C ILE A 117 -17.67 -41.46 4.66
N GLY A 118 -18.83 -40.78 4.66
CA GLY A 118 -20.03 -41.24 5.37
C GLY A 118 -19.98 -41.01 6.89
N ALA A 119 -21.15 -41.00 7.55
CA ALA A 119 -21.26 -40.61 8.96
C ALA A 119 -20.52 -41.54 9.94
N GLU A 120 -20.60 -42.86 9.73
CA GLU A 120 -19.90 -43.83 10.58
C GLU A 120 -18.37 -43.70 10.47
N GLY A 121 -17.86 -43.54 9.24
CA GLY A 121 -16.43 -43.33 8.99
C GLY A 121 -15.92 -42.02 9.58
N LYS A 122 -16.70 -40.93 9.44
CA LYS A 122 -16.39 -39.64 10.07
C LYS A 122 -16.29 -39.75 11.59
N ASN A 123 -17.27 -40.36 12.25
CA ASN A 123 -17.25 -40.53 13.71
C ASN A 123 -16.05 -41.35 14.18
N PHE A 124 -15.75 -42.46 13.50
CA PHE A 124 -14.56 -43.26 13.81
C PHE A 124 -13.26 -42.46 13.68
N ILE A 125 -13.09 -41.71 12.58
CA ILE A 125 -11.88 -40.92 12.34
C ILE A 125 -11.75 -39.80 13.37
N ARG A 126 -12.83 -39.07 13.67
CA ARG A 126 -12.85 -38.01 14.71
C ARG A 126 -12.40 -38.57 16.07
N ASP A 127 -12.99 -39.68 16.51
CA ASP A 127 -12.65 -40.32 17.79
C ASP A 127 -11.19 -40.82 17.82
N ALA A 128 -10.73 -41.39 16.72
CA ALA A 128 -9.37 -41.91 16.59
C ALA A 128 -8.32 -40.79 16.60
N LEU A 129 -8.58 -39.69 15.90
CA LEU A 129 -7.72 -38.51 15.86
C LEU A 129 -7.63 -37.84 17.23
N LEU A 130 -8.74 -37.65 17.94
CA LEU A 130 -8.71 -37.11 19.31
C LEU A 130 -7.99 -38.05 20.28
N ARG A 131 -8.19 -39.36 20.18
CA ARG A 131 -7.49 -40.32 21.05
C ARG A 131 -5.97 -40.25 20.87
N MET A 132 -5.48 -40.15 19.63
CA MET A 132 -4.04 -40.08 19.36
C MET A 132 -3.46 -38.67 19.57
N GLY A 133 -4.21 -37.63 19.21
CA GLY A 133 -3.76 -36.24 19.27
C GLY A 133 -3.75 -35.66 20.69
N LEU A 134 -4.54 -36.23 21.61
CA LEU A 134 -4.61 -35.77 23.00
C LEU A 134 -3.85 -36.69 23.97
N ASP A 135 -3.10 -37.69 23.47
CA ASP A 135 -2.28 -38.59 24.29
C ASP A 135 -0.84 -38.07 24.39
N GLU A 136 -0.43 -37.65 25.59
CA GLU A 136 0.93 -37.17 25.88
C GLU A 136 2.00 -38.26 25.74
N ASN A 137 1.63 -39.54 25.79
CA ASN A 137 2.59 -40.63 25.63
C ASN A 137 2.89 -40.95 24.16
N GLN A 138 2.18 -40.31 23.23
CA GLN A 138 2.31 -40.53 21.80
C GLN A 138 3.50 -39.76 21.22
N ASN A 139 4.02 -40.22 20.08
CA ASN A 139 5.08 -39.49 19.38
C ASN A 139 4.60 -38.10 18.93
N SER A 140 5.34 -37.04 19.30
CA SER A 140 4.98 -35.64 19.01
C SER A 140 4.68 -35.36 17.54
N ARG A 141 5.35 -36.03 16.59
CA ARG A 141 5.08 -35.87 15.15
C ARG A 141 3.72 -36.46 14.75
N LEU A 142 3.34 -37.59 15.35
CA LEU A 142 2.01 -38.18 15.13
C LEU A 142 0.92 -37.33 15.78
N THR A 143 1.18 -36.83 17.00
CA THR A 143 0.28 -35.92 17.70
C THR A 143 0.02 -34.65 16.87
N ALA A 144 1.07 -34.00 16.38
CA ALA A 144 0.95 -32.83 15.51
C ALA A 144 0.18 -33.13 14.21
N ALA A 145 0.45 -34.26 13.56
CA ALA A 145 -0.26 -34.67 12.35
C ALA A 145 -1.76 -34.95 12.60
N CYS A 146 -2.10 -35.53 13.76
CA CYS A 146 -3.50 -35.69 14.18
C CYS A 146 -4.16 -34.34 14.44
N CYS A 147 -3.52 -33.44 15.19
CA CYS A 147 -4.02 -32.09 15.46
C CYS A 147 -4.31 -31.32 14.17
N TYR A 148 -3.43 -31.38 13.17
CA TYR A 148 -3.71 -30.76 11.86
C TYR A 148 -4.96 -31.31 11.17
N CYS A 149 -5.21 -32.63 11.27
CA CYS A 149 -6.45 -33.20 10.74
C CYS A 149 -7.67 -32.71 11.54
N VAL A 150 -7.55 -32.60 12.86
CA VAL A 150 -8.63 -32.10 13.73
C VAL A 150 -8.96 -30.65 13.41
N VAL A 151 -7.97 -29.76 13.29
CA VAL A 151 -8.16 -28.35 12.92
C VAL A 151 -8.95 -28.24 11.61
N GLN A 152 -8.55 -28.98 10.57
CA GLN A 152 -9.24 -28.97 9.27
C GLN A 152 -10.69 -29.47 9.39
N ILE A 153 -10.92 -30.56 10.11
CA ILE A 153 -12.27 -31.10 10.28
C ILE A 153 -13.13 -30.12 11.09
N ALA A 154 -12.57 -29.53 12.15
CA ALA A 154 -13.26 -28.60 13.03
C ALA A 154 -13.76 -27.36 12.27
N ALA A 155 -12.96 -26.82 11.36
CA ALA A 155 -13.34 -25.66 10.54
C ALA A 155 -14.62 -25.85 9.70
N VAL A 156 -15.03 -27.10 9.43
CA VAL A 156 -16.24 -27.40 8.63
C VAL A 156 -17.34 -28.07 9.44
N ASP A 157 -16.99 -28.89 10.42
CA ASP A 157 -17.95 -29.68 11.19
C ASP A 157 -18.37 -29.02 12.52
N PHE A 158 -17.60 -28.08 13.07
CA PHE A 158 -17.96 -27.39 14.30
C PHE A 158 -18.81 -26.13 13.99
N PRO A 159 -19.85 -25.79 14.77
CA PRO A 159 -20.30 -26.45 16.00
C PRO A 159 -21.32 -27.59 15.79
N ASP A 160 -21.98 -27.68 14.64
CA ASP A 160 -23.20 -28.50 14.48
C ASP A 160 -22.96 -30.01 14.34
N GLU A 161 -21.97 -30.42 13.53
CA GLU A 161 -21.65 -31.82 13.21
C GLU A 161 -20.63 -32.43 14.20
N TRP A 162 -19.97 -31.60 15.01
CA TRP A 162 -19.03 -32.02 16.06
C TRP A 162 -19.15 -31.22 17.38
N PRO A 163 -20.33 -31.18 18.02
CA PRO A 163 -20.59 -30.31 19.17
C PRO A 163 -19.75 -30.62 20.41
N ALA A 164 -19.33 -31.87 20.60
CA ALA A 164 -18.56 -32.32 21.77
C ALA A 164 -17.05 -32.02 21.68
N LEU A 165 -16.58 -31.39 20.58
CA LEU A 165 -15.15 -31.16 20.32
C LEU A 165 -14.49 -30.34 21.44
N LEU A 166 -15.00 -29.14 21.72
CA LEU A 166 -14.43 -28.25 22.73
C LEU A 166 -14.50 -28.87 24.12
N GLU A 167 -15.64 -29.48 24.50
CA GLU A 167 -15.78 -30.17 25.79
C GLU A 167 -14.71 -31.26 25.98
N THR A 168 -14.44 -32.04 24.94
CA THR A 168 -13.41 -33.10 24.96
C THR A 168 -12.00 -32.53 25.11
N ILE A 169 -11.72 -31.41 24.44
CA ILE A 169 -10.41 -30.73 24.53
C ILE A 169 -10.23 -30.10 25.91
N PHE A 170 -11.24 -29.38 26.43
CA PHE A 170 -11.20 -28.82 27.79
C PHE A 170 -11.02 -29.90 28.87
N ASP A 171 -11.73 -31.04 28.76
CA ASP A 171 -11.53 -32.19 29.65
C ASP A 171 -10.09 -32.72 29.59
N ALA A 172 -9.52 -32.83 28.39
CA ALA A 172 -8.15 -33.27 28.23
C ALA A 172 -7.12 -32.29 28.81
N VAL A 173 -7.37 -30.98 28.73
CA VAL A 173 -6.50 -29.97 29.35
C VAL A 173 -6.61 -30.04 30.88
N VAL A 174 -7.82 -30.01 31.44
CA VAL A 174 -8.03 -29.89 32.90
C VAL A 174 -7.75 -31.20 33.62
N ASN A 175 -8.37 -32.31 33.17
CA ASN A 175 -8.34 -33.58 33.90
C ASN A 175 -7.16 -34.46 33.51
N LYS A 176 -6.74 -34.42 32.24
CA LYS A 176 -5.61 -35.23 31.74
C LYS A 176 -4.29 -34.46 31.68
N ARG A 177 -4.31 -33.13 31.92
CA ARG A 177 -3.14 -32.25 31.84
C ARG A 177 -2.40 -32.39 30.51
N SER A 178 -3.13 -32.57 29.41
CA SER A 178 -2.54 -32.70 28.08
C SER A 178 -2.09 -31.34 27.54
N LEU A 179 -0.79 -31.22 27.28
CA LEU A 179 -0.17 -30.08 26.62
C LEU A 179 -0.60 -30.01 25.14
N SER A 180 -0.71 -31.15 24.47
CA SER A 180 -1.16 -31.24 23.08
C SER A 180 -2.61 -30.78 22.91
N ALA A 181 -3.47 -31.07 23.89
CA ALA A 181 -4.83 -30.56 23.93
C ALA A 181 -4.88 -29.03 24.05
N LEU A 182 -4.02 -28.44 24.88
CA LEU A 182 -3.94 -26.99 25.03
C LEU A 182 -3.42 -26.32 23.76
N GLN A 183 -2.41 -26.89 23.10
CA GLN A 183 -1.94 -26.42 21.80
C GLN A 183 -3.06 -26.50 20.74
N LEU A 184 -3.76 -27.63 20.67
CA LEU A 184 -4.88 -27.79 19.73
C LEU A 184 -6.00 -26.79 20.01
N LEU A 185 -6.30 -26.50 21.27
CA LEU A 185 -7.29 -25.48 21.64
C LEU A 185 -6.91 -24.12 21.09
N ILE A 186 -5.63 -23.73 21.21
CA ILE A 186 -5.11 -22.47 20.65
C ILE A 186 -5.22 -22.47 19.13
N ASP A 187 -4.78 -23.55 18.48
CA ASP A 187 -4.76 -23.66 17.01
C ASP A 187 -6.16 -23.57 16.38
N ILE A 188 -7.22 -23.99 17.08
CA ILE A 188 -8.60 -23.90 16.59
C ILE A 188 -9.35 -22.67 17.09
N PHE A 189 -8.88 -21.98 18.14
CA PHE A 189 -9.69 -21.02 18.88
C PHE A 189 -10.25 -19.92 17.99
N ASP A 190 -9.40 -19.31 17.17
CA ASP A 190 -9.80 -18.17 16.33
C ASP A 190 -10.64 -18.60 15.12
N ASP A 191 -10.42 -19.83 14.63
CA ASP A 191 -11.11 -20.35 13.45
C ASP A 191 -12.54 -20.82 13.76
N ILE A 192 -12.79 -21.34 14.97
CA ILE A 192 -14.07 -22.02 15.29
C ILE A 192 -14.92 -21.32 16.36
N VAL A 193 -14.33 -20.48 17.22
CA VAL A 193 -15.09 -19.79 18.26
C VAL A 193 -15.65 -18.50 17.67
N SER A 194 -16.97 -18.38 17.53
CA SER A 194 -17.58 -17.11 17.11
C SER A 194 -17.69 -16.12 18.28
N GLU A 195 -17.94 -14.85 17.96
CA GLU A 195 -18.25 -13.81 18.96
C GLU A 195 -19.40 -14.23 19.89
N GLU A 196 -20.46 -14.81 19.33
CA GLU A 196 -21.61 -15.31 20.10
C GLU A 196 -21.20 -16.44 21.06
N MET A 197 -20.39 -17.39 20.58
CA MET A 197 -19.87 -18.49 21.39
C MET A 197 -18.96 -18.01 22.53
N PHE A 198 -18.14 -16.99 22.27
CA PHE A 198 -17.24 -16.41 23.26
C PHE A 198 -18.00 -15.72 24.39
N PHE A 199 -18.92 -14.80 24.07
CA PHE A 199 -19.62 -13.97 25.06
C PHE A 199 -20.89 -14.61 25.65
N GLN A 200 -21.69 -15.30 24.83
CA GLN A 200 -22.96 -15.90 25.25
C GLN A 200 -22.83 -17.40 25.53
N GLY A 201 -21.99 -18.09 24.76
CA GLY A 201 -21.73 -19.53 24.89
C GLY A 201 -20.83 -19.95 26.06
N SER A 202 -20.43 -19.01 26.93
CA SER A 202 -19.54 -19.21 28.09
C SER A 202 -18.11 -19.67 27.79
N ILE A 203 -17.77 -20.01 26.53
CA ILE A 203 -16.45 -20.51 26.14
C ILE A 203 -15.35 -19.50 26.50
N GLY A 204 -15.57 -18.20 26.24
CA GLY A 204 -14.56 -17.17 26.51
C GLY A 204 -14.21 -17.08 27.99
N TRP A 205 -15.21 -16.97 28.87
CA TRP A 205 -14.98 -16.89 30.31
C TRP A 205 -14.39 -18.19 30.90
N THR A 206 -14.79 -19.36 30.38
CA THR A 206 -14.18 -20.63 30.78
C THR A 206 -12.71 -20.72 30.38
N SER A 207 -12.35 -20.30 29.16
CA SER A 207 -10.95 -20.21 28.72
C SER A 207 -10.14 -19.27 29.60
N ILE A 208 -10.68 -18.10 29.92
CA ILE A 208 -10.02 -17.11 30.79
C ILE A 208 -9.77 -17.67 32.20
N GLN A 209 -10.75 -18.37 32.77
CA GLN A 209 -10.60 -19.02 34.08
C GLN A 209 -9.52 -20.10 34.06
N LEU A 210 -9.52 -20.94 33.01
CA LEU A 210 -8.50 -21.96 32.80
C LEU A 210 -7.10 -21.35 32.71
N VAL A 211 -6.92 -20.31 31.88
CA VAL A 211 -5.66 -19.57 31.76
C VAL A 211 -5.19 -19.08 33.13
N THR A 212 -6.09 -18.45 33.90
CA THR A 212 -5.77 -17.89 35.22
C THR A 212 -5.28 -18.99 36.16
N GLU A 213 -5.95 -20.15 36.21
CA GLU A 213 -5.56 -21.28 37.05
C GLU A 213 -4.19 -21.86 36.64
N LEU A 214 -3.94 -22.01 35.33
CA LEU A 214 -2.68 -22.55 34.81
C LEU A 214 -1.49 -21.62 35.11
N LEU A 215 -1.70 -20.30 35.08
CA LEU A 215 -0.66 -19.31 35.38
C LEU A 215 -0.38 -19.16 36.89
N GLU A 216 -1.42 -19.21 37.74
CA GLU A 216 -1.30 -19.08 39.20
C GLU A 216 -0.66 -20.31 39.85
N ASN A 217 -0.93 -21.51 39.33
CA ASN A 217 -0.47 -22.74 39.97
C ASN A 217 1.02 -23.02 39.66
N PRO A 218 1.89 -23.14 40.68
CA PRO A 218 3.33 -23.39 40.48
C PRO A 218 3.66 -24.81 40.04
N ASP A 219 2.73 -25.77 40.16
CA ASP A 219 2.97 -27.18 39.84
C ASP A 219 2.96 -27.47 38.33
N PHE A 220 2.47 -26.54 37.50
CA PHE A 220 2.47 -26.71 36.05
C PHE A 220 3.82 -26.33 35.42
N PRO A 221 4.28 -27.08 34.40
CA PRO A 221 5.53 -26.79 33.72
C PRO A 221 5.45 -25.49 32.91
N LEU A 222 6.60 -24.85 32.69
CA LEU A 222 6.71 -23.57 31.97
C LEU A 222 6.11 -23.61 30.56
N SER A 223 6.24 -24.75 29.88
CA SER A 223 5.65 -24.97 28.55
C SER A 223 4.11 -24.84 28.56
N VAL A 224 3.44 -25.33 29.60
CA VAL A 224 1.98 -25.18 29.76
C VAL A 224 1.62 -23.73 30.05
N LYS A 225 2.38 -23.04 30.90
CA LYS A 225 2.17 -21.61 31.20
C LYS A 225 2.33 -20.73 29.97
N LYS A 226 3.33 -21.02 29.12
CA LYS A 226 3.54 -20.32 27.85
C LYS A 226 2.30 -20.45 26.95
N LEU A 227 1.78 -21.66 26.80
CA LEU A 227 0.57 -21.90 26.00
C LEU A 227 -0.67 -21.25 26.62
N ALA A 228 -0.79 -21.22 27.95
CA ALA A 228 -1.86 -20.49 28.62
C ALA A 228 -1.81 -18.99 28.30
N GLY A 229 -0.62 -18.38 28.29
CA GLY A 229 -0.43 -17.00 27.85
C GLY A 229 -0.84 -16.78 26.38
N LYS A 230 -0.49 -17.71 25.48
CA LYS A 230 -0.91 -17.63 24.07
C LYS A 230 -2.42 -17.72 23.90
N LEU A 231 -3.07 -18.66 24.60
CA LEU A 231 -4.54 -18.74 24.62
C LEU A 231 -5.17 -17.45 25.15
N TYR A 232 -4.51 -16.79 26.10
CA TYR A 232 -4.97 -15.53 26.64
C TYR A 232 -4.85 -14.38 25.63
N LEU A 233 -3.80 -14.33 24.81
CA LEU A 233 -3.70 -13.36 23.71
C LEU A 233 -4.89 -13.49 22.74
N ASN A 234 -5.26 -14.72 22.36
CA ASN A 234 -6.46 -14.95 21.56
C ASN A 234 -7.73 -14.43 22.28
N CYS A 235 -7.87 -14.71 23.57
CA CYS A 235 -8.98 -14.19 24.37
C CYS A 235 -8.99 -12.65 24.42
N LEU A 236 -7.83 -12.00 24.55
CA LEU A 236 -7.70 -10.55 24.53
C LEU A 236 -8.20 -9.97 23.20
N GLY A 237 -7.93 -10.64 22.07
CA GLY A 237 -8.47 -10.27 20.75
C GLY A 237 -10.01 -10.18 20.75
N TYR A 238 -10.70 -11.17 21.34
CA TYR A 238 -12.16 -11.10 21.50
C TYR A 238 -12.60 -9.99 22.46
N LEU A 239 -11.89 -9.78 23.57
CA LEU A 239 -12.23 -8.76 24.57
C LEU A 239 -12.05 -7.32 24.05
N GLN A 240 -11.35 -7.13 22.93
CA GLN A 240 -11.25 -5.84 22.23
C GLN A 240 -12.50 -5.52 21.39
N LEU A 241 -13.29 -6.52 21.00
CA LEU A 241 -14.48 -6.34 20.17
C LEU A 241 -15.53 -5.45 20.88
N PRO A 242 -16.34 -4.68 20.12
CA PRO A 242 -17.41 -3.87 20.70
C PRO A 242 -18.39 -4.66 21.58
N ALA A 243 -18.57 -5.95 21.25
CA ALA A 243 -19.39 -6.91 21.99
C ALA A 243 -19.00 -7.05 23.47
N ALA A 244 -17.71 -6.94 23.80
CA ALA A 244 -17.21 -6.98 25.18
C ALA A 244 -17.74 -5.83 26.04
N LYS A 245 -18.23 -4.75 25.40
CA LYS A 245 -18.78 -3.55 26.03
C LYS A 245 -20.27 -3.35 25.72
N ALA A 246 -20.94 -4.36 25.15
CA ALA A 246 -22.34 -4.25 24.72
C ALA A 246 -23.34 -4.07 25.88
N THR A 247 -23.00 -4.55 27.08
CA THR A 247 -23.82 -4.39 28.29
C THR A 247 -22.98 -3.88 29.46
N ASP A 248 -23.61 -3.17 30.41
CA ASP A 248 -22.94 -2.68 31.61
C ASP A 248 -22.30 -3.81 32.43
N GLN A 249 -22.97 -4.98 32.48
CA GLN A 249 -22.46 -6.17 33.17
C GLN A 249 -21.17 -6.70 32.53
N LEU A 250 -21.10 -6.77 31.19
CA LEU A 250 -19.89 -7.22 30.50
C LEU A 250 -18.75 -6.22 30.68
N LYS A 251 -19.05 -4.92 30.65
CA LYS A 251 -18.06 -3.86 30.88
C LYS A 251 -17.47 -3.92 32.29
N GLU A 252 -18.29 -4.14 33.32
CA GLU A 252 -17.83 -4.32 34.70
C GLU A 252 -17.02 -5.61 34.86
N SER A 253 -17.48 -6.72 34.27
CA SER A 253 -16.78 -8.01 34.29
C SER A 253 -15.40 -7.93 33.62
N LEU A 254 -15.32 -7.24 32.49
CA LEU A 254 -14.07 -6.98 31.77
C LEU A 254 -13.07 -6.20 32.64
N LEU A 255 -13.49 -5.08 33.23
CA LEU A 255 -12.62 -4.26 34.08
C LEU A 255 -12.09 -5.04 35.29
N ASN A 256 -12.98 -5.77 35.98
CA ASN A 256 -12.59 -6.60 37.12
C ASN A 256 -11.62 -7.72 36.72
N HIS A 257 -11.83 -8.34 35.56
CA HIS A 257 -10.94 -9.36 35.04
C HIS A 257 -9.55 -8.80 34.70
N LEU A 258 -9.49 -7.68 33.95
CA LEU A 258 -8.23 -7.06 33.55
C LEU A 258 -7.39 -6.64 34.77
N GLN A 259 -8.01 -6.11 35.83
CA GLN A 259 -7.28 -5.79 37.06
C GLN A 259 -6.70 -7.04 37.73
N LYS A 260 -7.49 -8.13 37.84
CA LYS A 260 -7.03 -9.36 38.49
C LYS A 260 -5.93 -10.07 37.70
N ILE A 261 -6.08 -10.19 36.38
CA ILE A 261 -5.13 -10.95 35.56
C ILE A 261 -3.78 -10.24 35.47
N VAL A 262 -3.75 -8.91 35.50
CA VAL A 262 -2.50 -8.13 35.52
C VAL A 262 -1.67 -8.45 36.77
N ASP A 263 -2.30 -8.61 37.94
CA ASP A 263 -1.61 -9.03 39.16
C ASP A 263 -1.00 -10.44 39.02
N VAL A 264 -1.68 -11.35 38.33
CA VAL A 264 -1.20 -12.71 38.05
C VAL A 264 -0.01 -12.69 37.09
N LEU A 265 -0.09 -11.90 36.03
CA LEU A 265 0.99 -11.72 35.04
C LEU A 265 2.24 -11.14 35.71
N ILE A 266 2.08 -10.06 36.48
CA ILE A 266 3.16 -9.42 37.25
C ILE A 266 3.79 -10.40 38.24
N SER A 267 2.98 -11.22 38.92
CA SER A 267 3.49 -12.23 39.86
C SER A 267 4.33 -13.28 39.16
N ASN A 268 3.92 -13.73 37.97
CA ASN A 268 4.72 -14.66 37.16
C ASN A 268 6.04 -14.02 36.70
N VAL A 269 6.03 -12.77 36.25
CA VAL A 269 7.27 -12.05 35.92
C VAL A 269 8.23 -12.04 37.09
N ARG A 270 7.76 -11.71 38.31
CA ARG A 270 8.59 -11.70 39.52
C ARG A 270 9.15 -13.08 39.89
N CYS A 271 8.39 -14.14 39.67
CA CYS A 271 8.85 -15.50 39.94
C CYS A 271 10.01 -15.92 39.03
N TYR A 272 10.05 -15.39 37.80
CA TYR A 272 11.02 -15.81 36.78
C TYR A 272 12.00 -14.72 36.36
N GLN A 273 12.04 -13.57 37.05
CA GLN A 273 12.89 -12.43 36.74
C GLN A 273 14.40 -12.73 36.78
N ASP A 274 14.81 -13.71 37.59
CA ASP A 274 16.22 -14.10 37.81
C ASP A 274 16.67 -15.22 36.84
N PHE A 275 16.12 -15.25 35.63
CA PHE A 275 16.36 -16.28 34.62
C PHE A 275 17.81 -16.35 34.15
N ASP A 276 18.25 -17.52 33.68
CA ASP A 276 19.56 -17.72 33.07
C ASP A 276 19.42 -18.33 31.67
N LEU A 277 20.57 -18.62 31.05
CA LEU A 277 20.64 -19.07 29.67
C LEU A 277 20.43 -20.58 29.52
N SER A 278 20.23 -21.30 30.62
CA SER A 278 19.99 -22.73 30.61
C SER A 278 18.51 -23.08 30.43
N ASP A 279 17.61 -22.11 30.66
CA ASP A 279 16.15 -22.32 30.60
C ASP A 279 15.48 -21.41 29.55
N LEU A 280 15.56 -21.82 28.28
CA LEU A 280 14.91 -21.13 27.17
C LEU A 280 13.38 -21.03 27.34
N ALA A 281 12.77 -21.97 28.06
CA ALA A 281 11.32 -21.95 28.29
C ALA A 281 10.89 -20.78 29.17
N VAL A 282 11.77 -20.27 30.04
CA VAL A 282 11.50 -19.05 30.81
C VAL A 282 11.47 -17.82 29.89
N LEU A 283 12.42 -17.72 28.95
CA LEU A 283 12.47 -16.60 27.99
C LEU A 283 11.18 -16.52 27.17
N ASP A 284 10.77 -17.65 26.63
CA ASP A 284 9.54 -17.78 25.85
C ASP A 284 8.28 -17.46 26.66
N LEU A 285 8.24 -17.87 27.93
CA LEU A 285 7.12 -17.56 28.82
C LEU A 285 7.05 -16.06 29.11
N LEU A 286 8.19 -15.45 29.45
CA LEU A 286 8.26 -14.02 29.74
C LEU A 286 7.86 -13.19 28.52
N GLN A 287 8.30 -13.57 27.31
CA GLN A 287 7.91 -12.89 26.08
C GLN A 287 6.39 -12.80 25.97
N VAL A 288 5.71 -13.95 26.05
CA VAL A 288 4.24 -14.01 25.93
C VAL A 288 3.55 -13.23 27.07
N ILE A 289 4.11 -13.23 28.29
CA ILE A 289 3.55 -12.46 29.40
C ILE A 289 3.66 -10.95 29.17
N TYR A 290 4.80 -10.46 28.68
CA TYR A 290 4.97 -9.04 28.35
C TYR A 290 4.08 -8.64 27.17
N GLU A 291 3.93 -9.50 26.16
CA GLU A 291 2.99 -9.31 25.04
C GLU A 291 1.54 -9.17 25.55
N CYS A 292 1.13 -9.98 26.53
CA CYS A 292 -0.17 -9.83 27.18
C CYS A 292 -0.31 -8.49 27.91
N LEU A 293 0.71 -8.07 28.67
CA LEU A 293 0.71 -6.81 29.41
C LEU A 293 0.67 -5.60 28.47
N ASN A 294 1.44 -5.64 27.39
CA ASN A 294 1.48 -4.66 26.33
C ASN A 294 0.11 -4.54 25.65
N THR A 295 -0.47 -5.66 25.22
CA THR A 295 -1.82 -5.71 24.63
C THR A 295 -2.88 -5.12 25.56
N ILE A 296 -2.81 -5.40 26.86
CA ILE A 296 -3.73 -4.81 27.86
C ILE A 296 -3.55 -3.29 27.94
N LYS A 297 -2.32 -2.79 27.90
CA LYS A 297 -2.01 -1.36 27.97
C LYS A 297 -2.40 -0.59 26.71
N THR A 298 -2.21 -1.17 25.53
CA THR A 298 -2.44 -0.51 24.23
C THR A 298 -3.88 -0.62 23.75
N SER A 299 -4.55 -1.75 24.00
CA SER A 299 -5.84 -2.06 23.40
C SER A 299 -7.06 -1.67 24.27
N PHE A 300 -6.84 -1.28 25.53
CA PHE A 300 -7.90 -0.93 26.46
C PHE A 300 -7.75 0.51 26.98
N PRO A 301 -8.84 1.16 27.45
CA PRO A 301 -8.78 2.55 27.89
C PRO A 301 -7.77 2.76 29.01
N GLN A 302 -7.11 3.93 29.04
CA GLN A 302 -6.08 4.28 30.03
C GLN A 302 -6.50 4.07 31.49
N LYS A 303 -7.80 4.19 31.80
CA LYS A 303 -8.34 3.98 33.16
C LYS A 303 -8.34 2.52 33.63
N THR A 304 -7.96 1.57 32.77
CA THR A 304 -7.94 0.13 33.08
C THR A 304 -6.83 -0.22 34.07
N LEU A 305 -5.65 0.38 33.89
CA LEU A 305 -4.48 0.19 34.75
C LEU A 305 -4.26 1.44 35.60
N SER A 306 -3.98 1.29 36.89
CA SER A 306 -3.58 2.43 37.72
C SER A 306 -2.15 2.85 37.40
N GLU A 307 -1.82 4.13 37.61
CA GLU A 307 -0.45 4.64 37.44
C GLU A 307 0.56 3.83 38.27
N SER A 308 0.21 3.40 39.48
CA SER A 308 1.10 2.59 40.33
C SER A 308 1.44 1.24 39.69
N VAL A 309 0.49 0.61 39.01
CA VAL A 309 0.69 -0.66 38.31
C VAL A 309 1.56 -0.45 37.07
N ILE A 310 1.34 0.64 36.33
CA ILE A 310 2.17 0.99 35.17
C ILE A 310 3.64 1.18 35.60
N HIS A 311 3.90 1.95 36.66
CA HIS A 311 5.27 2.13 37.18
C HIS A 311 5.90 0.80 37.65
N GLN A 312 5.10 -0.10 38.21
CA GLN A 312 5.56 -1.42 38.61
C GLN A 312 5.92 -2.29 37.41
N ILE A 313 5.10 -2.30 36.35
CA ILE A 313 5.41 -3.03 35.11
C ILE A 313 6.66 -2.43 34.46
N MET A 314 6.76 -1.10 34.40
CA MET A 314 7.94 -0.40 33.88
C MET A 314 9.23 -0.84 34.57
N GLY A 315 9.26 -0.88 35.90
CA GLY A 315 10.44 -1.34 36.64
C GLY A 315 10.82 -2.79 36.32
N LEU A 316 9.83 -3.67 36.11
CA LEU A 316 10.07 -5.05 35.69
C LEU A 316 10.58 -5.14 34.25
N VAL A 317 10.05 -4.32 33.34
CA VAL A 317 10.48 -4.27 31.94
C VAL A 317 11.93 -3.80 31.85
N ILE A 318 12.29 -2.71 32.51
CA ILE A 318 13.66 -2.18 32.53
C ILE A 318 14.63 -3.20 33.14
N GLY A 319 14.24 -3.85 34.23
CA GLY A 319 15.04 -4.92 34.86
C GLY A 319 15.24 -6.14 33.95
N GLY A 320 14.18 -6.59 33.27
CA GLY A 320 14.23 -7.67 32.30
C GLY A 320 15.12 -7.33 31.12
N TRP A 321 14.98 -6.13 30.56
CA TRP A 321 15.75 -5.68 29.40
C TRP A 321 17.24 -5.53 29.73
N SER A 322 17.55 -4.98 30.91
CA SER A 322 18.93 -4.92 31.42
C SER A 322 19.57 -6.30 31.49
N ARG A 323 18.83 -7.30 31.93
CA ARG A 323 19.31 -8.68 32.03
C ARG A 323 19.51 -9.33 30.67
N VAL A 324 18.56 -9.19 29.74
CA VAL A 324 18.68 -9.67 28.35
C VAL A 324 19.92 -9.05 27.69
N SER A 325 20.05 -7.72 27.80
CA SER A 325 21.16 -6.94 27.24
C SER A 325 22.52 -7.37 27.81
N TYR A 326 22.60 -7.55 29.13
CA TYR A 326 23.82 -8.04 29.80
C TYR A 326 24.24 -9.43 29.30
N MET A 327 23.27 -10.34 29.14
CA MET A 327 23.56 -11.69 28.66
C MET A 327 24.05 -11.71 27.21
N LEU A 328 23.53 -10.83 26.36
CA LEU A 328 24.01 -10.67 24.98
C LEU A 328 25.45 -10.15 24.96
N GLU A 329 25.77 -9.14 25.78
CA GLU A 329 27.11 -8.57 25.87
C GLU A 329 28.14 -9.58 26.41
N MET A 330 27.80 -10.35 27.44
CA MET A 330 28.69 -11.33 28.06
C MET A 330 29.01 -12.53 27.15
N LYS A 331 28.10 -12.89 26.23
CA LYS A 331 28.20 -14.15 25.49
C LYS A 331 29.17 -14.10 24.31
N GLY A 332 29.30 -12.96 23.65
CA GLY A 332 29.90 -12.95 22.31
C GLY A 332 29.24 -13.99 21.37
N PRO A 333 29.89 -14.38 20.27
CA PRO A 333 29.26 -15.09 19.12
C PRO A 333 29.07 -16.62 19.29
N GLN A 334 29.18 -17.19 20.50
CA GLN A 334 29.47 -18.63 20.67
C GLN A 334 28.28 -19.57 20.99
N TYR A 335 27.02 -19.13 20.87
CA TYR A 335 25.84 -19.95 21.24
C TYR A 335 24.92 -20.31 20.06
N GLU A 336 24.15 -21.39 20.26
CA GLU A 336 23.15 -21.92 19.32
C GLU A 336 22.12 -20.85 18.91
N THR A 337 21.72 -20.88 17.63
CA THR A 337 20.78 -19.95 16.99
C THR A 337 19.49 -19.74 17.79
N ASP A 338 18.97 -20.81 18.41
CA ASP A 338 17.69 -20.78 19.11
C ASP A 338 17.74 -19.94 20.40
N THR A 339 18.89 -19.91 21.08
CA THR A 339 19.07 -19.09 22.28
C THR A 339 19.07 -17.60 21.93
N ASN A 340 19.76 -17.24 20.84
CA ASN A 340 19.82 -15.85 20.39
C ASN A 340 18.45 -15.38 19.89
N ASN A 341 17.70 -16.24 19.19
CA ASN A 341 16.34 -15.94 18.75
C ASN A 341 15.40 -15.70 19.93
N SER A 342 15.49 -16.50 20.98
CA SER A 342 14.64 -16.36 22.18
C SER A 342 14.98 -15.09 22.97
N LEU A 343 16.28 -14.78 23.15
CA LEU A 343 16.72 -13.53 23.79
C LEU A 343 16.31 -12.31 22.99
N ASN A 344 16.49 -12.34 21.67
CA ASN A 344 16.06 -11.26 20.79
C ASN A 344 14.54 -11.08 20.93
N SER A 345 13.74 -12.14 20.76
CA SER A 345 12.27 -12.06 20.84
C SER A 345 11.76 -11.48 22.17
N LEU A 346 12.33 -11.90 23.30
CA LEU A 346 12.00 -11.31 24.61
C LEU A 346 12.45 -9.84 24.70
N GLY A 347 13.67 -9.53 24.28
CA GLY A 347 14.20 -8.17 24.33
C GLY A 347 13.39 -7.19 23.48
N ARG A 348 12.97 -7.63 22.28
CA ARG A 348 12.07 -6.88 21.39
C ARG A 348 10.75 -6.55 22.10
N GLU A 349 10.08 -7.56 22.65
CA GLU A 349 8.82 -7.35 23.37
C GLU A 349 8.98 -6.41 24.57
N LEU A 350 10.10 -6.49 25.29
CA LEU A 350 10.39 -5.60 26.41
C LEU A 350 10.52 -4.13 25.95
N ILE A 351 11.20 -3.88 24.83
CA ILE A 351 11.37 -2.53 24.27
C ILE A 351 10.02 -1.96 23.83
N ILE A 352 9.24 -2.74 23.06
CA ILE A 352 7.89 -2.36 22.60
C ILE A 352 6.98 -2.07 23.80
N THR A 353 7.01 -2.95 24.81
CA THR A 353 6.22 -2.80 26.03
C THR A 353 6.61 -1.50 26.76
N LEU A 354 7.90 -1.16 26.84
CA LEU A 354 8.36 0.10 27.45
C LEU A 354 7.87 1.33 26.67
N GLY A 355 7.99 1.33 25.34
CA GLY A 355 7.51 2.41 24.47
C GLY A 355 6.02 2.70 24.67
N SER A 356 5.19 1.64 24.79
CA SER A 356 3.74 1.76 25.00
C SER A 356 3.32 2.44 26.31
N MET A 357 4.22 2.56 27.29
CA MET A 357 3.91 3.15 28.60
C MET A 357 3.93 4.67 28.59
N ASN A 358 4.59 5.30 27.59
CA ASN A 358 4.69 6.74 27.39
C ASN A 358 4.96 7.52 28.70
N THR A 359 6.11 7.25 29.33
CA THR A 359 6.50 7.93 30.56
C THR A 359 7.29 9.18 30.28
N ASP A 360 6.89 10.32 30.86
CA ASP A 360 7.58 11.60 30.68
C ASP A 360 8.98 11.66 31.35
N PHE A 361 9.28 10.71 32.25
CA PHE A 361 10.47 10.77 33.08
C PHE A 361 10.98 9.40 33.56
N PHE A 362 12.25 9.10 33.29
CA PHE A 362 13.00 8.04 33.96
C PHE A 362 13.77 8.56 35.19
N ASP A 363 13.76 7.84 36.31
CA ASP A 363 14.71 8.15 37.39
C ASP A 363 16.18 7.92 36.96
N GLU A 364 17.16 8.40 37.72
CA GLU A 364 18.58 8.31 37.34
C GLU A 364 19.06 6.87 37.16
N LEU A 365 18.58 5.93 37.98
CA LEU A 365 18.97 4.51 37.90
C LEU A 365 18.31 3.81 36.70
N GLN A 366 17.04 4.13 36.44
CA GLN A 366 16.30 3.68 35.28
C GLN A 366 16.95 4.18 33.99
N LEU A 367 17.28 5.46 33.92
CA LEU A 367 17.95 6.06 32.77
C LEU A 367 19.29 5.38 32.49
N GLU A 368 20.14 5.19 33.51
CA GLU A 368 21.43 4.50 33.35
C GLU A 368 21.23 3.06 32.86
N SER A 369 20.22 2.35 33.37
CA SER A 369 19.91 0.98 32.94
C SER A 369 19.40 0.93 31.50
N VAL A 370 18.50 1.84 31.12
CA VAL A 370 17.95 1.94 29.76
C VAL A 370 19.07 2.24 28.76
N VAL A 371 19.92 3.24 29.04
CA VAL A 371 21.02 3.60 28.12
C VAL A 371 22.01 2.46 27.95
N LYS A 372 22.40 1.76 29.02
CA LYS A 372 23.25 0.56 28.91
C LYS A 372 22.58 -0.55 28.09
N SER A 373 21.27 -0.75 28.27
CA SER A 373 20.51 -1.77 27.56
C SER A 373 20.37 -1.46 26.08
N LEU A 374 20.12 -0.20 25.72
CA LEU A 374 20.12 0.30 24.34
C LEU A 374 21.45 0.02 23.64
N ILE A 375 22.58 0.43 24.25
CA ILE A 375 23.90 0.22 23.67
C ILE A 375 24.15 -1.27 23.40
N SER A 376 23.90 -2.14 24.38
CA SER A 376 24.14 -3.57 24.25
C SER A 376 23.18 -4.26 23.28
N SER A 377 21.93 -3.79 23.16
CA SER A 377 20.93 -4.29 22.21
C SER A 377 21.25 -3.95 20.76
N CYS A 378 21.93 -2.82 20.54
CA CYS A 378 22.32 -2.35 19.22
C CYS A 378 23.70 -2.80 18.77
N LEU A 379 24.45 -3.59 19.56
CA LEU A 379 25.75 -4.11 19.13
C LEU A 379 25.63 -5.02 17.90
N LEU A 380 26.49 -4.77 16.90
CA LEU A 380 26.60 -5.61 15.72
C LEU A 380 27.09 -7.02 16.10
N THR A 381 26.38 -8.02 15.62
CA THR A 381 26.75 -9.43 15.74
C THR A 381 27.86 -9.78 14.75
N ASN A 382 28.57 -10.87 14.98
CA ASN A 382 29.59 -11.30 14.03
C ASN A 382 29.00 -11.72 12.68
N ASP A 383 27.81 -12.32 12.69
CA ASP A 383 27.13 -12.76 11.47
C ASP A 383 26.75 -11.55 10.61
N GLU A 384 26.25 -10.46 11.22
CA GLU A 384 26.01 -9.20 10.50
C GLU A 384 27.30 -8.58 10.00
N ILE A 385 28.36 -8.57 10.82
CA ILE A 385 29.65 -8.02 10.39
C ILE A 385 30.16 -8.79 9.18
N GLU A 386 30.15 -10.13 9.21
CA GLU A 386 30.57 -10.96 8.09
C GLU A 386 29.67 -10.78 6.87
N THR A 387 28.35 -10.77 7.06
CA THR A 387 27.38 -10.64 5.95
C THR A 387 27.48 -9.28 5.27
N TRP A 388 27.46 -8.19 6.03
CA TRP A 388 27.46 -6.83 5.50
C TRP A 388 28.81 -6.40 4.94
N THR A 389 29.92 -6.97 5.44
CA THR A 389 31.24 -6.72 4.84
C THR A 389 31.48 -7.56 3.59
N ALA A 390 30.82 -8.71 3.45
CA ALA A 390 30.89 -9.54 2.26
C ALA A 390 29.94 -9.10 1.13
N ASP A 391 28.78 -8.56 1.50
CA ASP A 391 27.76 -8.07 0.57
C ASP A 391 27.12 -6.77 1.09
N PHE A 392 27.39 -5.66 0.40
CA PHE A 392 26.84 -4.35 0.74
C PHE A 392 25.36 -4.21 0.38
N ASN A 393 24.80 -5.05 -0.51
CA ASN A 393 23.36 -5.04 -0.80
C ASN A 393 22.56 -5.47 0.43
N SER A 394 23.02 -6.52 1.12
CA SER A 394 22.46 -6.93 2.41
C SER A 394 22.50 -5.83 3.48
N PHE A 395 23.49 -4.94 3.45
CA PHE A 395 23.55 -3.77 4.34
C PHE A 395 22.50 -2.72 3.95
N VAL A 396 22.38 -2.39 2.65
CA VAL A 396 21.37 -1.45 2.15
C VAL A 396 19.97 -1.90 2.51
N ASN A 397 19.64 -3.18 2.31
CA ASN A 397 18.32 -3.73 2.64
C ASN A 397 17.94 -3.53 4.11
N VAL A 398 18.92 -3.54 5.02
CA VAL A 398 18.67 -3.30 6.45
C VAL A 398 18.52 -1.82 6.74
N GLU A 399 19.42 -0.96 6.23
CA GLU A 399 19.36 0.48 6.51
C GLU A 399 18.16 1.19 5.86
N GLU A 400 17.72 0.75 4.68
CA GLU A 400 16.50 1.24 4.01
C GLU A 400 15.22 0.59 4.57
N CYS A 401 15.32 -0.25 5.61
CA CYS A 401 14.20 -0.96 6.24
C CYS A 401 13.39 -1.86 5.26
N LEU A 402 14.05 -2.41 4.24
CA LEU A 402 13.46 -3.31 3.23
C LEU A 402 13.62 -4.80 3.59
N GLY A 403 14.50 -5.13 4.55
CA GLY A 403 14.76 -6.48 5.03
C GLY A 403 13.69 -7.03 6.00
N GLY A 404 13.42 -8.33 5.93
CA GLY A 404 12.43 -9.01 6.81
C GLY A 404 12.91 -9.39 8.22
N ASN A 405 14.18 -9.11 8.57
CA ASN A 405 14.77 -9.55 9.85
C ASN A 405 14.75 -8.43 10.89
N PHE A 406 13.83 -8.51 11.85
CA PHE A 406 13.73 -7.52 12.93
C PHE A 406 14.50 -7.95 14.19
N ARG A 407 15.36 -7.06 14.69
CA ARG A 407 16.13 -7.23 15.93
C ARG A 407 15.74 -6.19 16.96
N MET A 408 16.20 -6.40 18.20
CA MET A 408 16.15 -5.37 19.24
C MET A 408 16.78 -4.05 18.80
N ARG A 409 17.72 -4.07 17.84
CA ARG A 409 18.29 -2.87 17.23
C ARG A 409 17.25 -2.00 16.55
N ASN A 410 16.33 -2.61 15.77
CA ASN A 410 15.25 -1.89 15.08
C ASN A 410 14.23 -1.34 16.10
N ASP A 411 13.77 -2.17 17.04
CA ASP A 411 12.81 -1.68 18.04
C ASP A 411 13.45 -0.61 18.97
N SER A 412 14.78 -0.63 19.15
CA SER A 412 15.50 0.43 19.90
C SER A 412 15.56 1.76 19.14
N GLU A 413 15.61 1.72 17.80
CA GLU A 413 15.55 2.91 16.94
C GLU A 413 14.14 3.51 17.00
N GLU A 414 13.11 2.70 16.74
CA GLU A 414 11.70 3.10 16.84
C GLU A 414 11.36 3.65 18.23
N PHE A 415 11.84 2.98 19.29
CA PHE A 415 11.65 3.45 20.67
C PHE A 415 12.25 4.86 20.93
N LEU A 416 13.36 5.21 20.27
CA LEU A 416 14.00 6.53 20.44
C LEU A 416 13.37 7.61 19.57
N GLU A 417 12.86 7.25 18.40
CA GLU A 417 12.10 8.15 17.53
C GLU A 417 10.78 8.58 18.19
N ASP A 418 10.14 7.69 18.95
CA ASP A 418 8.89 7.96 19.69
C ASP A 418 9.09 8.52 21.11
N LEU A 419 10.33 8.73 21.55
CA LEU A 419 10.63 9.12 22.92
C LEU A 419 10.32 10.61 23.17
N THR A 420 9.75 10.93 24.34
CA THR A 420 9.43 12.32 24.72
C THR A 420 10.69 13.20 24.80
N ALA A 421 10.58 14.48 24.41
CA ALA A 421 11.69 15.43 24.36
C ALA A 421 12.59 15.43 25.62
N ASN A 422 11.98 15.37 26.81
CA ASN A 422 12.70 15.36 28.08
C ASN A 422 13.57 14.10 28.28
N ASN A 423 13.03 12.92 27.93
CA ASN A 423 13.81 11.69 28.02
C ASN A 423 14.84 11.61 26.89
N SER A 424 14.50 12.04 25.67
CA SER A 424 15.43 12.11 24.53
C SER A 424 16.67 12.96 24.85
N GLN A 425 16.46 14.14 25.44
CA GLN A 425 17.53 15.02 25.93
C GLN A 425 18.47 14.31 26.92
N ARG A 426 17.90 13.63 27.91
CA ARG A 426 18.67 12.96 28.97
C ARG A 426 19.37 11.70 28.48
N VAL A 427 18.72 10.91 27.63
CA VAL A 427 19.31 9.74 26.98
C VAL A 427 20.50 10.17 26.12
N LEU A 428 20.34 11.24 25.32
CA LEU A 428 21.41 11.80 24.49
C LEU A 428 22.62 12.24 25.33
N GLU A 429 22.41 12.95 26.44
CA GLU A 429 23.49 13.38 27.34
C GLU A 429 24.28 12.20 27.92
N VAL A 430 23.59 11.14 28.33
CA VAL A 430 24.26 9.94 28.87
C VAL A 430 24.99 9.18 27.76
N LEU A 431 24.38 9.02 26.57
CA LEU A 431 25.02 8.36 25.43
C LEU A 431 26.33 9.05 25.03
N LEU A 432 26.32 10.38 24.93
CA LEU A 432 27.52 11.16 24.59
C LEU A 432 28.57 11.12 25.69
N THR A 433 28.15 11.09 26.96
CA THR A 433 29.07 10.94 28.10
C THR A 433 29.77 9.58 28.04
N VAL A 434 29.02 8.51 27.75
CA VAL A 434 29.57 7.17 27.54
C VAL A 434 30.51 7.17 26.34
N PHE A 435 30.13 7.76 25.21
CA PHE A 435 30.96 7.85 24.02
C PHE A 435 32.33 8.48 24.30
N CYS A 436 32.37 9.59 25.03
CA CYS A 436 33.63 10.27 25.39
C CYS A 436 34.53 9.44 26.32
N SER A 437 33.98 8.44 27.00
CA SER A 437 34.73 7.55 27.91
C SER A 437 35.29 6.29 27.24
N LEU A 438 34.86 5.97 26.01
CA LEU A 438 35.27 4.76 25.30
C LEU A 438 36.73 4.84 24.82
N GLU A 439 37.39 3.68 24.78
CA GLU A 439 38.70 3.58 24.15
C GLU A 439 38.57 3.67 22.62
N ALA A 440 39.65 4.09 21.96
CA ALA A 440 39.70 4.21 20.50
C ALA A 440 39.36 2.90 19.77
N ASN A 441 39.64 1.74 20.38
CA ASN A 441 39.46 0.42 19.77
C ASN A 441 38.06 -0.18 19.97
N ASP A 442 37.19 0.44 20.77
CA ASP A 442 35.83 -0.03 21.06
C ASP A 442 34.83 0.34 19.95
N TRP A 443 35.21 0.06 18.69
CA TRP A 443 34.50 0.54 17.52
C TRP A 443 33.05 0.06 17.44
N ARG A 444 32.72 -1.14 17.96
CA ARG A 444 31.33 -1.66 17.97
C ARG A 444 30.42 -0.85 18.89
N LYS A 445 30.93 -0.42 20.05
CA LYS A 445 30.19 0.44 20.97
C LYS A 445 30.07 1.86 20.42
N GLN A 446 31.11 2.35 19.77
CA GLN A 446 31.05 3.63 19.05
C GLN A 446 29.99 3.60 17.93
N GLU A 447 29.93 2.52 17.14
CA GLU A 447 28.92 2.33 16.09
C GLU A 447 27.50 2.30 16.67
N ALA A 448 27.26 1.49 17.71
CA ALA A 448 25.95 1.38 18.34
C ALA A 448 25.49 2.71 18.95
N ILE A 449 26.39 3.46 19.61
CA ILE A 449 26.05 4.79 20.15
C ILE A 449 25.74 5.77 19.02
N LEU A 450 26.52 5.78 17.93
CA LEU A 450 26.23 6.66 16.80
C LEU A 450 24.90 6.34 16.13
N PHE A 451 24.55 5.06 16.01
CA PHE A 451 23.21 4.64 15.54
C PHE A 451 22.10 5.20 16.43
N LEU A 452 22.21 5.02 17.75
CA LEU A 452 21.22 5.53 18.72
C LEU A 452 21.15 7.07 18.73
N VAL A 453 22.28 7.76 18.62
CA VAL A 453 22.32 9.23 18.48
C VAL A 453 21.65 9.66 17.18
N GLY A 454 21.85 8.91 16.09
CA GLY A 454 21.17 9.13 14.81
C GLY A 454 19.65 9.04 14.93
N ALA A 455 19.13 8.05 15.65
CA ALA A 455 17.70 7.90 15.93
C ALA A 455 17.14 9.07 16.74
N ILE A 456 17.83 9.49 17.81
CA ILE A 456 17.40 10.65 18.62
C ILE A 456 17.43 11.95 17.80
N CYS A 457 18.42 12.13 16.93
CA CYS A 457 18.49 13.30 16.06
C CYS A 457 17.47 13.25 14.90
N ALA A 458 16.84 12.11 14.64
CA ALA A 458 15.77 11.96 13.65
C ALA A 458 14.38 12.22 14.26
N ASN A 459 14.26 12.17 15.59
CA ASN A 459 13.05 12.53 16.32
C ASN A 459 12.66 14.00 16.01
N ASP A 460 11.38 14.26 15.76
CA ASP A 460 10.85 15.58 15.41
C ASP A 460 11.00 16.62 16.55
N GLU A 461 11.31 16.17 17.77
CA GLU A 461 11.56 17.03 18.94
C GLU A 461 12.90 17.78 18.85
N ASP A 462 12.93 19.08 19.21
CA ASP A 462 14.15 19.92 19.20
C ASP A 462 15.08 19.60 20.38
N VAL A 463 15.78 18.46 20.29
CA VAL A 463 16.67 17.92 21.31
C VAL A 463 18.13 18.24 21.00
N TYR A 464 18.89 18.74 22.00
CA TYR A 464 20.34 18.87 21.83
C TYR A 464 21.13 18.91 23.12
N SER A 465 22.31 18.30 23.08
CA SER A 465 23.31 18.31 24.13
C SER A 465 24.54 19.12 23.73
N PRO A 466 25.11 19.96 24.61
CA PRO A 466 26.39 20.64 24.35
C PRO A 466 27.55 19.68 24.03
N GLN A 467 27.45 18.41 24.43
CA GLN A 467 28.46 17.40 24.13
C GLN A 467 28.50 17.00 22.64
N ILE A 468 27.49 17.34 21.84
CA ILE A 468 27.50 17.15 20.38
C ILE A 468 28.71 17.85 19.76
N ILE A 469 29.08 19.04 20.25
CA ILE A 469 30.25 19.77 19.75
C ILE A 469 31.53 18.95 20.00
N ASN A 470 31.66 18.30 21.17
CA ASN A 470 32.81 17.45 21.46
C ASN A 470 32.84 16.21 20.55
N LEU A 471 31.67 15.63 20.26
CA LEU A 471 31.53 14.53 19.30
C LEU A 471 31.99 14.98 17.90
N LEU A 472 31.51 16.12 17.41
CA LEU A 472 31.94 16.67 16.12
C LEU A 472 33.44 16.95 16.08
N ILE A 473 34.03 17.51 17.14
CA ILE A 473 35.50 17.71 17.21
C ILE A 473 36.23 16.36 17.12
N TYR A 474 35.76 15.34 17.83
CA TYR A 474 36.34 13.99 17.77
C TYR A 474 36.24 13.40 16.36
N LEU A 475 35.06 13.48 15.73
CA LEU A 475 34.85 12.98 14.36
C LEU A 475 35.72 13.73 13.34
N ASN A 476 35.87 15.04 13.48
CA ASN A 476 36.75 15.85 12.63
C ASN A 476 38.21 15.36 12.72
N GLN A 477 38.70 15.13 13.94
CA GLN A 477 40.05 14.60 14.15
C GLN A 477 40.23 13.22 13.50
N ARG A 478 39.25 12.32 13.62
CA ARG A 478 39.29 10.98 13.02
C ARG A 478 39.30 11.02 11.49
N LEU A 479 38.39 11.78 10.90
CA LEU A 479 38.29 11.92 9.44
C LEU A 479 39.53 12.60 8.84
N SER A 480 40.23 13.44 9.61
CA SER A 480 41.46 14.12 9.17
C SER A 480 42.73 13.23 9.19
N THR A 481 42.71 12.05 9.82
CA THR A 481 43.89 11.18 9.93
C THR A 481 44.09 10.31 8.68
N SER A 482 45.33 10.20 8.19
CA SER A 482 45.64 9.50 6.92
C SER A 482 45.52 7.98 6.94
N ASP A 483 45.66 7.34 8.10
CA ASP A 483 45.51 5.89 8.25
C ASP A 483 44.05 5.50 8.47
N HIS A 484 43.17 6.50 8.71
CA HIS A 484 41.77 6.43 9.16
C HIS A 484 41.52 5.48 10.37
N GLY A 485 42.06 4.26 10.40
CA GLY A 485 42.08 3.33 11.53
C GLY A 485 40.70 2.86 11.98
N LEU A 486 39.66 3.22 11.24
CA LEU A 486 38.26 2.92 11.51
C LEU A 486 37.85 1.65 10.77
N HIS A 487 37.10 0.81 11.46
CA HIS A 487 36.43 -0.32 10.81
C HIS A 487 35.40 0.20 9.78
N ALA A 488 35.25 -0.49 8.64
CA ALA A 488 34.37 -0.10 7.54
C ALA A 488 32.94 0.25 7.98
N LEU A 489 32.34 -0.59 8.83
CA LEU A 489 31.01 -0.38 9.41
C LEU A 489 30.90 0.86 10.31
N LEU A 490 31.93 1.15 11.10
CA LEU A 490 31.94 2.37 11.91
C LEU A 490 32.07 3.62 11.01
N MET A 491 32.92 3.56 9.98
CA MET A 491 33.04 4.64 9.01
C MET A 491 31.71 4.87 8.26
N SER A 492 31.05 3.80 7.84
CA SER A 492 29.74 3.82 7.19
C SER A 492 28.68 4.47 8.08
N ARG A 493 28.62 4.07 9.36
CA ARG A 493 27.72 4.69 10.35
C ARG A 493 27.98 6.18 10.55
N ILE A 494 29.25 6.60 10.61
CA ILE A 494 29.60 8.02 10.71
C ILE A 494 29.04 8.79 9.50
N PHE A 495 29.17 8.26 8.28
CA PHE A 495 28.69 8.93 7.07
C PHE A 495 27.17 9.10 7.04
N ILE A 496 26.42 8.09 7.48
CA ILE A 496 24.95 8.12 7.52
C ILE A 496 24.43 9.07 8.60
N VAL A 497 25.06 9.12 9.78
CA VAL A 497 24.53 9.86 10.95
C VAL A 497 24.93 11.33 10.96
N LEU A 498 26.04 11.71 10.31
CA LEU A 498 26.53 13.09 10.30
C LEU A 498 25.50 14.15 9.86
N PRO A 499 24.71 13.96 8.78
CA PRO A 499 23.67 14.91 8.38
C PRO A 499 22.68 15.21 9.50
N LYS A 500 22.21 14.17 10.20
CA LYS A 500 21.24 14.25 11.31
C LYS A 500 21.84 15.01 12.50
N ILE A 501 23.07 14.69 12.89
CA ILE A 501 23.78 15.41 13.97
C ILE A 501 23.96 16.88 13.63
N LEU A 502 24.39 17.20 12.40
CA LEU A 502 24.61 18.57 11.98
C LEU A 502 23.29 19.37 12.02
N LEU A 503 22.20 18.80 11.51
CA LEU A 503 20.90 19.46 11.53
C LEU A 503 20.46 19.80 12.96
N SER A 504 20.61 18.87 13.92
CA SER A 504 20.29 19.12 15.34
C SER A 504 21.13 20.23 16.00
N SER A 505 22.25 20.62 15.37
CA SER A 505 23.19 21.63 15.90
C SER A 505 23.16 22.98 15.18
N LYS A 506 22.26 23.13 14.18
CA LYS A 506 22.24 24.27 13.24
C LYS A 506 22.28 25.64 13.89
N ASP A 507 21.46 25.87 14.93
CA ASP A 507 21.34 27.18 15.60
C ASP A 507 22.24 27.32 16.84
N ARG A 508 23.07 26.30 17.13
CA ARG A 508 23.80 26.17 18.39
C ARG A 508 25.33 26.13 18.21
N MET A 509 25.81 26.31 16.97
CA MET A 509 27.23 26.34 16.61
C MET A 509 27.67 27.69 16.04
N ASP A 510 28.82 28.20 16.51
CA ASP A 510 29.38 29.48 16.06
C ASP A 510 29.83 29.45 14.58
N ASP A 511 30.46 28.36 14.14
CA ASP A 511 30.93 28.14 12.75
C ASP A 511 30.23 26.95 12.10
N PHE A 512 28.90 27.02 12.04
CA PHE A 512 28.07 25.97 11.43
C PHE A 512 28.43 25.73 9.96
N GLN A 513 28.64 26.79 9.18
CA GLN A 513 28.97 26.69 7.76
C GLN A 513 30.34 26.03 7.53
N GLY A 514 31.36 26.36 8.32
CA GLY A 514 32.66 25.71 8.26
C GLY A 514 32.57 24.22 8.61
N ALA A 515 31.78 23.87 9.62
CA ALA A 515 31.54 22.48 10.02
C ALA A 515 30.85 21.69 8.90
N VAL A 516 29.75 22.20 8.33
CA VAL A 516 29.04 21.55 7.21
C VAL A 516 29.97 21.36 6.02
N ASN A 517 30.77 22.37 5.66
CA ASN A 517 31.71 22.25 4.55
C ASN A 517 32.71 21.10 4.75
N PHE A 518 33.30 21.02 5.95
CA PHE A 518 34.22 19.92 6.29
C PHE A 518 33.53 18.55 6.25
N PHE A 519 32.37 18.41 6.90
CA PHE A 519 31.67 17.13 7.07
C PHE A 519 30.91 16.65 5.84
N VAL A 520 30.67 17.51 4.86
CA VAL A 520 30.22 17.05 3.53
C VAL A 520 31.42 16.57 2.71
N LYS A 521 32.49 17.37 2.62
CA LYS A 521 33.63 17.05 1.74
C LYS A 521 34.48 15.89 2.21
N SER A 522 34.77 15.83 3.51
CA SER A 522 35.71 14.86 4.04
C SER A 522 35.20 13.43 3.86
N PRO A 523 33.96 13.07 4.25
CA PRO A 523 33.36 11.78 3.94
C PRO A 523 33.38 11.42 2.45
N ILE A 524 32.92 12.32 1.57
CA ILE A 524 32.85 12.06 0.13
C ILE A 524 34.25 11.83 -0.45
N SER A 525 35.24 12.62 -0.04
CA SER A 525 36.62 12.42 -0.47
C SER A 525 37.24 11.13 0.07
N ILE A 526 36.88 10.70 1.28
CA ILE A 526 37.40 9.45 1.85
C ILE A 526 36.77 8.25 1.13
N ALA A 527 35.44 8.27 0.99
CA ALA A 527 34.67 7.23 0.32
C ALA A 527 35.09 7.05 -1.15
N CYS A 528 35.30 8.15 -1.88
CA CYS A 528 35.73 8.09 -3.28
C CYS A 528 37.13 7.49 -3.48
N ASN A 529 38.00 7.50 -2.45
CA ASN A 529 39.38 7.02 -2.54
C ASN A 529 39.59 5.64 -1.90
N THR A 530 38.58 5.08 -1.22
CA THR A 530 38.68 3.73 -0.66
C THR A 530 38.44 2.66 -1.72
N GLU A 531 39.06 1.49 -1.54
CA GLU A 531 38.78 0.29 -2.35
C GLU A 531 37.55 -0.46 -1.85
N GLU A 532 37.05 -0.15 -0.64
CA GLU A 532 35.91 -0.83 -0.04
C GLU A 532 34.57 -0.23 -0.50
N ASP A 533 33.63 -1.09 -0.88
CA ASP A 533 32.32 -0.67 -1.41
C ASP A 533 31.34 -0.20 -0.31
N LEU A 534 31.42 -0.79 0.87
CA LEU A 534 30.51 -0.51 1.98
C LEU A 534 30.56 0.98 2.44
N PRO A 535 31.73 1.61 2.66
CA PRO A 535 31.78 3.04 2.94
C PRO A 535 31.30 3.93 1.78
N LYS A 536 31.41 3.47 0.51
CA LYS A 536 30.92 4.23 -0.65
C LYS A 536 29.41 4.31 -0.64
N ILE A 537 28.71 3.17 -0.48
CA ILE A 537 27.24 3.17 -0.47
C ILE A 537 26.68 3.94 0.73
N ALA A 538 27.28 3.78 1.92
CA ALA A 538 26.89 4.54 3.10
C ALA A 538 27.13 6.06 2.93
N CYS A 539 28.18 6.45 2.21
CA CYS A 539 28.42 7.85 1.88
C CYS A 539 27.36 8.40 0.92
N LEU A 540 26.90 7.61 -0.05
CA LEU A 540 25.81 7.99 -0.96
C LEU A 540 24.47 8.15 -0.21
N MET A 541 24.16 7.25 0.73
CA MET A 541 22.99 7.38 1.61
C MET A 541 23.07 8.67 2.43
N GLY A 542 24.17 8.92 3.15
CA GLY A 542 24.36 10.18 3.89
C GLY A 542 24.35 11.43 3.00
N PHE A 543 24.83 11.33 1.75
CA PHE A 543 24.73 12.42 0.77
C PHE A 543 23.28 12.75 0.40
N THR A 544 22.40 11.75 0.28
CA THR A 544 20.96 12.01 0.04
C THR A 544 20.35 12.79 1.20
N ASP A 545 20.66 12.44 2.45
CA ASP A 545 20.19 13.15 3.64
C ASP A 545 20.70 14.58 3.71
N TYR A 546 21.99 14.80 3.41
CA TYR A 546 22.52 16.16 3.31
C TYR A 546 21.75 17.02 2.28
N CYS A 547 21.31 16.42 1.17
CA CYS A 547 20.50 17.11 0.17
C CYS A 547 19.07 17.37 0.67
N ARG A 548 18.42 16.39 1.30
CA ARG A 548 17.07 16.52 1.88
C ARG A 548 17.03 17.62 2.95
N SER A 549 18.03 17.68 3.82
CA SER A 549 18.15 18.71 4.87
C SER A 549 18.68 20.06 4.36
N SER A 550 18.84 20.25 3.04
CA SER A 550 19.34 21.49 2.41
C SER A 550 20.71 21.96 2.91
N LEU A 551 21.53 21.08 3.48
CA LEU A 551 22.84 21.43 4.06
C LEU A 551 23.89 21.76 2.98
N LEU A 552 23.74 21.23 1.76
CA LEU A 552 24.65 21.51 0.63
C LEU A 552 24.53 22.92 0.05
N THR A 553 23.42 23.63 0.30
CA THR A 553 23.22 25.02 -0.16
C THR A 553 24.27 25.99 0.39
N THR A 554 24.97 25.58 1.45
CA THR A 554 26.03 26.34 2.10
C THR A 554 27.38 26.29 1.37
N LEU A 555 27.54 25.38 0.39
CA LEU A 555 28.78 25.19 -0.35
C LEU A 555 28.91 26.14 -1.56
N PRO A 556 30.12 26.63 -1.88
CA PRO A 556 30.36 27.42 -3.08
C PRO A 556 30.23 26.57 -4.36
N PRO A 557 29.79 27.16 -5.50
CA PRO A 557 29.46 26.41 -6.73
C PRO A 557 30.58 25.52 -7.31
N ASN A 558 31.84 25.93 -7.18
CA ASN A 558 32.96 25.13 -7.69
C ASN A 558 33.10 23.80 -6.94
N GLU A 559 32.86 23.82 -5.64
CA GLU A 559 33.00 22.65 -4.78
C GLU A 559 31.82 21.69 -4.96
N ILE A 560 30.65 22.21 -5.30
CA ILE A 560 29.48 21.40 -5.66
C ILE A 560 29.77 20.55 -6.90
N ASN A 561 30.47 21.09 -7.90
CA ASN A 561 30.83 20.34 -9.10
C ASN A 561 31.81 19.19 -8.80
N ASP A 562 32.78 19.41 -7.90
CA ASP A 562 33.70 18.37 -7.46
C ASP A 562 32.95 17.24 -6.73
N VAL A 563 32.06 17.60 -5.81
CA VAL A 563 31.19 16.65 -5.08
C VAL A 563 30.35 15.81 -6.05
N ARG A 564 29.71 16.45 -7.04
CA ARG A 564 28.92 15.78 -8.07
C ARG A 564 29.74 14.77 -8.88
N GLY A 565 30.98 15.15 -9.25
CA GLY A 565 31.90 14.25 -9.93
C GLY A 565 32.25 13.02 -9.09
N GLN A 566 32.53 13.21 -7.80
CA GLN A 566 32.83 12.13 -6.86
C GLN A 566 31.64 11.20 -6.62
N VAL A 567 30.42 11.76 -6.52
CA VAL A 567 29.19 10.96 -6.41
C VAL A 567 29.01 10.07 -7.64
N CYS A 568 29.17 10.62 -8.86
CA CYS A 568 29.12 9.80 -10.09
C CYS A 568 30.18 8.70 -10.11
N GLN A 569 31.41 8.98 -9.66
CA GLN A 569 32.46 7.97 -9.59
C GLN A 569 32.09 6.83 -8.64
N MET A 570 31.59 7.14 -7.44
CA MET A 570 31.17 6.10 -6.49
C MET A 570 30.00 5.27 -7.02
N ILE A 571 29.04 5.90 -7.70
CA ILE A 571 27.93 5.18 -8.35
C ILE A 571 28.44 4.28 -9.48
N GLU A 572 29.43 4.73 -10.26
CA GLU A 572 30.06 3.91 -11.31
C GLU A 572 30.79 2.69 -10.71
N ASP A 573 31.54 2.90 -9.63
CA ASP A 573 32.28 1.85 -8.93
C ASP A 573 31.35 0.76 -8.38
N LEU A 574 30.22 1.15 -7.78
CA LEU A 574 29.25 0.22 -7.16
C LEU A 574 28.29 -0.42 -8.18
N GLY A 575 28.17 0.18 -9.37
CA GLY A 575 27.11 -0.12 -10.31
C GLY A 575 27.13 -1.54 -10.87
N SER A 576 28.26 -2.26 -10.87
CA SER A 576 28.35 -3.66 -11.34
C SER A 576 27.72 -4.66 -10.38
N ASP A 577 27.94 -4.47 -9.09
CA ASP A 577 27.61 -5.46 -8.05
C ASP A 577 26.37 -5.08 -7.22
N SER A 578 25.72 -3.96 -7.59
CA SER A 578 24.43 -3.54 -7.04
C SER A 578 23.27 -4.39 -7.57
N GLU A 579 22.39 -4.78 -6.64
CA GLU A 579 21.12 -5.50 -6.84
C GLU A 579 19.90 -4.58 -6.63
N ASP A 580 18.69 -5.11 -6.84
CA ASP A 580 17.39 -4.40 -6.96
C ASP A 580 17.25 -3.15 -6.04
N ASP A 581 17.15 -3.35 -4.73
CA ASP A 581 16.96 -2.27 -3.74
C ASP A 581 18.14 -1.27 -3.71
N THR A 582 19.36 -1.74 -3.96
CA THR A 582 20.54 -0.87 -4.02
C THR A 582 20.52 0.05 -5.24
N ILE A 583 19.97 -0.42 -6.37
CA ILE A 583 19.88 0.39 -7.59
C ILE A 583 18.99 1.62 -7.37
N SER A 584 17.90 1.49 -6.59
CA SER A 584 17.03 2.62 -6.28
C SER A 584 17.76 3.68 -5.46
N VAL A 585 18.55 3.27 -4.45
CA VAL A 585 19.41 4.17 -3.64
C VAL A 585 20.45 4.89 -4.51
N LEU A 586 21.09 4.19 -5.44
CA LEU A 586 22.04 4.81 -6.37
C LEU A 586 21.37 5.83 -7.29
N LEU A 587 20.18 5.51 -7.81
CA LEU A 587 19.40 6.42 -8.65
C LEU A 587 18.91 7.64 -7.85
N GLU A 588 18.53 7.48 -6.58
CA GLU A 588 18.18 8.60 -5.72
C GLU A 588 19.39 9.52 -5.50
N ALA A 589 20.55 8.98 -5.13
CA ALA A 589 21.78 9.75 -4.98
C ALA A 589 22.13 10.51 -6.27
N LEU A 590 21.98 9.87 -7.43
CA LEU A 590 22.19 10.50 -8.74
C LEU A 590 21.18 11.62 -9.01
N THR A 591 19.92 11.43 -8.61
CA THR A 591 18.84 12.42 -8.74
C THR A 591 19.11 13.64 -7.88
N LYS A 592 19.51 13.45 -6.61
CA LYS A 592 19.88 14.53 -5.70
C LYS A 592 21.09 15.29 -6.24
N ALA A 593 22.14 14.59 -6.69
CA ALA A 593 23.30 15.22 -7.33
C ALA A 593 22.96 15.99 -8.61
N SER A 594 21.97 15.53 -9.37
CA SER A 594 21.49 16.22 -10.59
C SER A 594 20.61 17.43 -10.28
N SER A 595 19.99 17.46 -9.10
CA SER A 595 19.06 18.51 -8.66
C SER A 595 19.73 19.71 -7.98
N LEU A 596 20.99 19.59 -7.57
CA LEU A 596 21.75 20.69 -6.97
C LEU A 596 21.84 21.88 -7.93
N GLU A 597 21.39 23.05 -7.49
CA GLU A 597 21.39 24.26 -8.29
C GLU A 597 22.81 24.78 -8.53
N THR A 598 23.26 24.66 -9.76
CA THR A 598 24.52 25.25 -10.20
C THR A 598 24.29 26.02 -11.51
N ASN A 599 24.96 27.17 -11.67
CA ASN A 599 25.01 27.89 -12.95
C ASN A 599 25.97 27.19 -13.93
N ASP A 600 25.88 25.87 -14.03
CA ASP A 600 26.82 25.03 -14.77
C ASP A 600 26.33 24.69 -16.18
N ASN A 601 27.28 24.33 -17.04
CA ASN A 601 26.97 23.96 -18.41
C ASN A 601 26.28 22.58 -18.40
N LYS A 602 24.99 22.53 -18.73
CA LYS A 602 24.24 21.27 -18.91
C LYS A 602 24.90 20.33 -19.94
N ASN A 603 25.66 20.85 -20.91
CA ASN A 603 26.46 20.01 -21.82
C ASN A 603 27.79 19.50 -21.21
N GLY A 604 28.01 19.69 -19.92
CA GLY A 604 29.24 19.33 -19.22
C GLY A 604 29.40 17.81 -19.04
N PRO A 605 30.63 17.35 -18.70
CA PRO A 605 30.95 15.93 -18.57
C PRO A 605 30.14 15.23 -17.48
N PHE A 606 29.77 15.93 -16.40
CA PHE A 606 28.95 15.39 -15.31
C PHE A 606 27.61 14.85 -15.83
N TYR A 607 26.82 15.68 -16.53
CA TYR A 607 25.48 15.27 -16.98
C TYR A 607 25.53 14.14 -18.02
N HIS A 608 26.56 14.12 -18.87
CA HIS A 608 26.78 13.01 -19.79
C HIS A 608 27.12 11.70 -19.06
N SER A 609 27.86 11.78 -17.94
CA SER A 609 28.12 10.63 -17.09
C SER A 609 26.85 10.18 -16.35
N ALA A 610 26.14 11.11 -15.72
CA ALA A 610 24.89 10.86 -15.02
C ALA A 610 23.84 10.21 -15.94
N LEU A 611 23.69 10.70 -17.17
CA LEU A 611 22.77 10.11 -18.14
C LEU A 611 23.13 8.67 -18.50
N LYS A 612 24.42 8.34 -18.62
CA LYS A 612 24.87 6.97 -18.88
C LYS A 612 24.64 6.05 -17.68
N LEU A 613 24.94 6.53 -16.47
CA LEU A 613 24.71 5.79 -15.24
C LEU A 613 23.22 5.48 -15.05
N LEU A 614 22.35 6.48 -15.23
CA LEU A 614 20.90 6.30 -15.19
C LEU A 614 20.43 5.18 -16.13
N LEU A 615 20.86 5.23 -17.40
CA LEU A 615 20.45 4.24 -18.40
C LEU A 615 21.00 2.85 -18.11
N HIS A 616 22.22 2.76 -17.58
CA HIS A 616 22.85 1.48 -17.22
C HIS A 616 22.17 0.84 -16.01
N LEU A 617 21.98 1.62 -14.93
CA LEU A 617 21.40 1.16 -13.67
C LEU A 617 19.94 0.72 -13.85
N SER A 618 19.11 1.57 -14.47
CA SER A 618 17.69 1.26 -14.68
C SER A 618 17.47 0.02 -15.56
N ALA A 619 18.39 -0.27 -16.50
CA ALA A 619 18.31 -1.44 -17.35
C ALA A 619 18.68 -2.76 -16.65
N LYS A 620 19.32 -2.73 -15.47
CA LYS A 620 19.63 -3.94 -14.69
C LYS A 620 18.37 -4.55 -14.04
N SER A 621 17.50 -3.70 -13.48
CA SER A 621 16.27 -4.12 -12.78
C SER A 621 15.02 -3.41 -13.34
N PRO A 622 14.71 -3.60 -14.63
CA PRO A 622 13.62 -2.89 -15.33
C PRO A 622 12.21 -3.35 -14.92
N SER A 623 12.10 -4.42 -14.14
CA SER A 623 10.84 -4.92 -13.56
C SER A 623 10.55 -4.36 -12.17
N ASP A 624 11.53 -3.72 -11.54
CA ASP A 624 11.37 -3.11 -10.23
C ASP A 624 10.70 -1.73 -10.38
N VAL A 625 9.57 -1.56 -9.70
CA VAL A 625 8.77 -0.34 -9.73
C VAL A 625 9.53 0.84 -9.12
N GLN A 626 10.28 0.63 -8.03
CA GLN A 626 11.05 1.70 -7.40
C GLN A 626 12.16 2.19 -8.34
N VAL A 627 12.85 1.27 -9.02
CA VAL A 627 13.88 1.60 -10.02
C VAL A 627 13.29 2.40 -11.20
N VAL A 628 12.12 2.01 -11.70
CA VAL A 628 11.44 2.73 -12.80
C VAL A 628 11.09 4.16 -12.36
N VAL A 629 10.47 4.34 -11.19
CA VAL A 629 10.10 5.66 -10.66
C VAL A 629 11.33 6.53 -10.41
N ALA A 630 12.37 5.98 -9.77
CA ALA A 630 13.61 6.69 -9.52
C ALA A 630 14.31 7.10 -10.83
N ALA A 631 14.27 6.25 -11.86
CA ALA A 631 14.84 6.55 -13.17
C ALA A 631 14.06 7.65 -13.91
N GLU A 632 12.72 7.65 -13.85
CA GLU A 632 11.88 8.73 -14.39
C GLU A 632 12.19 10.07 -13.72
N GLU A 633 12.26 10.10 -12.38
CA GLU A 633 12.59 11.32 -11.64
C GLU A 633 14.00 11.81 -11.98
N CYS A 634 14.99 10.91 -11.97
CA CYS A 634 16.38 11.24 -12.29
C CYS A 634 16.50 11.86 -13.68
N LEU A 635 15.88 11.24 -14.70
CA LEU A 635 15.91 11.74 -16.08
C LEU A 635 15.23 13.12 -16.17
N SER A 636 14.12 13.29 -15.47
CA SER A 636 13.38 14.54 -15.38
C SER A 636 14.23 15.68 -14.81
N LYS A 637 15.04 15.42 -13.76
CA LYS A 637 15.96 16.39 -13.17
C LYS A 637 17.17 16.68 -14.05
N ILE A 638 17.75 15.67 -14.73
CA ILE A 638 18.85 15.86 -15.69
C ILE A 638 18.43 16.78 -16.84
N LEU A 639 17.22 16.59 -17.37
CA LEU A 639 16.67 17.37 -18.48
C LEU A 639 16.17 18.76 -18.07
N LYS A 640 15.96 19.03 -16.77
CA LYS A 640 15.46 20.31 -16.26
C LYS A 640 16.44 21.44 -16.65
N GLY A 641 15.91 22.44 -17.37
CA GLY A 641 16.68 23.62 -17.80
C GLY A 641 17.66 23.37 -18.96
N ALA A 642 17.58 22.24 -19.66
CA ALA A 642 18.41 22.00 -20.84
C ALA A 642 17.98 22.89 -22.02
N SER A 643 18.96 23.51 -22.71
CA SER A 643 18.70 24.21 -23.97
C SER A 643 18.43 23.22 -25.10
N THR A 644 17.85 23.70 -26.21
CA THR A 644 17.55 22.87 -27.39
C THR A 644 18.76 22.10 -27.90
N ASP A 645 19.93 22.74 -27.98
CA ASP A 645 21.16 22.09 -28.44
C ASP A 645 21.61 20.95 -27.52
N VAL A 646 21.49 21.15 -26.20
CA VAL A 646 21.84 20.13 -25.19
C VAL A 646 20.86 18.98 -25.21
N TYR A 647 19.56 19.29 -25.32
CA TYR A 647 18.51 18.29 -25.45
C TYR A 647 18.71 17.40 -26.69
N VAL A 648 19.07 18.00 -27.83
CA VAL A 648 19.42 17.27 -29.05
C VAL A 648 20.69 16.43 -28.85
N GLU A 649 21.68 16.91 -28.10
CA GLU A 649 22.87 16.11 -27.79
C GLU A 649 22.52 14.88 -26.94
N TYR A 650 21.74 15.03 -25.87
CA TYR A 650 21.28 13.89 -25.06
C TYR A 650 20.47 12.87 -25.86
N SER A 651 19.68 13.35 -26.83
CA SER A 651 18.89 12.47 -27.69
C SER A 651 19.74 11.47 -28.48
N LYS A 652 20.99 11.81 -28.81
CA LYS A 652 21.92 10.92 -29.51
C LYS A 652 22.31 9.70 -28.68
N THR A 653 22.17 9.78 -27.36
CA THR A 653 22.45 8.67 -26.43
C THR A 653 21.15 7.93 -26.09
N CYS A 654 20.11 8.63 -25.65
CA CYS A 654 18.88 8.01 -25.14
C CYS A 654 18.03 7.36 -26.23
N ILE A 655 17.73 8.11 -27.30
CA ILE A 655 16.69 7.72 -28.26
C ILE A 655 17.06 6.46 -29.05
N PRO A 656 18.31 6.28 -29.54
CA PRO A 656 18.70 5.03 -30.19
C PRO A 656 18.55 3.80 -29.30
N LEU A 657 18.80 3.93 -27.99
CA LEU A 657 18.65 2.82 -27.04
C LEU A 657 17.18 2.42 -26.89
N PHE A 658 16.29 3.39 -26.67
CA PHE A 658 14.85 3.12 -26.55
C PHE A 658 14.30 2.47 -27.81
N VAL A 659 14.61 3.05 -28.99
CA VAL A 659 14.15 2.52 -30.27
C VAL A 659 14.75 1.15 -30.57
N HIS A 660 16.00 0.88 -30.18
CA HIS A 660 16.60 -0.44 -30.33
C HIS A 660 15.83 -1.50 -29.51
N THR A 661 15.48 -1.20 -28.26
CA THR A 661 14.68 -2.08 -27.40
C THR A 661 13.33 -2.40 -28.02
N LEU A 662 12.62 -1.37 -28.50
CA LEU A 662 11.32 -1.53 -29.18
C LEU A 662 11.43 -2.40 -30.44
N ASN A 663 12.43 -2.15 -31.28
CA ASN A 663 12.68 -2.95 -32.48
C ASN A 663 13.05 -4.40 -32.15
N ARG A 664 13.80 -4.63 -31.08
CA ARG A 664 14.16 -5.98 -30.63
C ARG A 664 12.92 -6.76 -30.19
N MET A 665 12.02 -6.14 -29.44
CA MET A 665 10.74 -6.74 -29.06
C MET A 665 9.93 -7.16 -30.29
N LEU A 666 9.84 -6.28 -31.31
CA LEU A 666 9.16 -6.58 -32.57
C LEU A 666 9.81 -7.76 -33.32
N GLN A 667 11.14 -7.77 -33.42
CA GLN A 667 11.89 -8.83 -34.11
C GLN A 667 11.72 -10.19 -33.41
N GLN A 668 11.71 -10.19 -32.07
CA GLN A 668 11.56 -11.40 -31.26
C GLN A 668 10.10 -11.84 -31.10
N ARG A 669 9.12 -11.00 -31.48
CA ARG A 669 7.68 -11.25 -31.35
C ARG A 669 7.25 -11.55 -29.90
N VAL A 670 7.85 -10.85 -28.96
CA VAL A 670 7.48 -10.95 -27.54
C VAL A 670 6.30 -10.02 -27.28
N SER A 671 5.30 -10.46 -26.51
CA SER A 671 4.13 -9.64 -26.17
C SER A 671 4.43 -8.58 -25.10
N TYR A 672 5.28 -8.91 -24.12
CA TYR A 672 5.61 -8.06 -22.98
C TYR A 672 7.13 -8.04 -22.72
N SER A 673 7.68 -6.88 -22.37
CA SER A 673 9.09 -6.75 -21.99
C SER A 673 9.26 -5.63 -20.96
N PRO A 674 9.78 -5.92 -19.75
CA PRO A 674 10.02 -4.88 -18.74
C PRO A 674 10.94 -3.76 -19.24
N VAL A 675 12.01 -4.11 -19.97
CA VAL A 675 12.93 -3.12 -20.55
C VAL A 675 12.22 -2.25 -21.61
N ALA A 676 11.25 -2.80 -22.34
CA ALA A 676 10.46 -2.02 -23.29
C ALA A 676 9.51 -1.06 -22.56
N CYS A 677 8.87 -1.49 -21.46
CA CYS A 677 8.08 -0.62 -20.59
C CYS A 677 8.93 0.55 -20.06
N LEU A 678 10.08 0.23 -19.44
CA LEU A 678 11.04 1.23 -18.97
C LEU A 678 11.46 2.19 -20.10
N SER A 679 11.74 1.66 -21.30
CA SER A 679 12.12 2.49 -22.45
C SER A 679 11.01 3.44 -22.88
N LEU A 680 9.74 3.02 -22.82
CA LEU A 680 8.59 3.86 -23.14
C LEU A 680 8.35 4.92 -22.06
N GLU A 681 8.52 4.58 -20.78
CA GLU A 681 8.40 5.52 -19.66
C GLU A 681 9.49 6.59 -19.72
N LEU A 682 10.76 6.18 -19.88
CA LEU A 682 11.86 7.13 -20.05
C LEU A 682 11.72 7.97 -21.33
N LEU A 683 11.20 7.40 -22.41
CA LEU A 683 10.88 8.14 -23.63
C LEU A 683 9.78 9.19 -23.38
N LYS A 684 8.72 8.84 -22.66
CA LYS A 684 7.66 9.77 -22.24
C LYS A 684 8.23 10.92 -21.42
N VAL A 685 9.06 10.64 -20.42
CA VAL A 685 9.74 11.68 -19.62
C VAL A 685 10.63 12.56 -20.49
N PHE A 686 11.42 11.95 -21.38
CA PHE A 686 12.29 12.67 -22.30
C PHE A 686 11.50 13.67 -23.15
N MET A 687 10.39 13.23 -23.76
CA MET A 687 9.53 14.10 -24.58
C MET A 687 8.83 15.17 -23.74
N LYS A 688 8.36 14.85 -22.53
CA LYS A 688 7.72 15.81 -21.61
C LYS A 688 8.64 16.95 -21.19
N ARG A 689 9.95 16.73 -21.17
CA ARG A 689 10.99 17.73 -20.87
C ARG A 689 11.58 18.38 -22.13
N LYS A 690 10.82 18.49 -23.22
CA LYS A 690 11.22 19.25 -24.42
C LYS A 690 11.57 20.71 -24.08
N PRO A 691 12.40 21.38 -24.88
CA PRO A 691 12.71 22.80 -24.69
C PRO A 691 11.44 23.69 -24.64
N THR A 692 11.50 24.77 -23.86
CA THR A 692 10.34 25.63 -23.57
C THR A 692 9.80 26.38 -24.79
N ASP A 693 10.63 26.60 -25.82
CA ASP A 693 10.31 27.43 -27.00
C ASP A 693 10.07 26.61 -28.28
N GLY A 694 9.41 25.45 -28.19
CA GLY A 694 9.03 24.74 -29.42
C GLY A 694 8.55 23.31 -29.27
N TYR A 695 8.35 22.67 -30.42
CA TYR A 695 8.01 21.26 -30.56
C TYR A 695 9.18 20.34 -30.18
N VAL A 696 8.92 19.04 -30.07
CA VAL A 696 9.98 18.03 -30.05
C VAL A 696 10.78 18.18 -31.35
N PRO A 697 12.13 18.28 -31.30
CA PRO A 697 12.94 18.45 -32.49
C PRO A 697 12.66 17.40 -33.58
N ALA A 698 12.55 17.85 -34.83
CA ALA A 698 12.16 17.04 -35.99
C ALA A 698 13.01 15.77 -36.18
N ASN A 699 14.31 15.85 -35.89
CA ASN A 699 15.21 14.71 -35.99
C ASN A 699 14.88 13.61 -34.96
N ILE A 700 14.33 13.99 -33.81
CA ILE A 700 13.92 13.09 -32.73
C ILE A 700 12.55 12.50 -33.07
N SER A 701 11.57 13.34 -33.41
CA SER A 701 10.21 12.91 -33.76
C SER A 701 10.21 11.89 -34.90
N ASN A 702 10.91 12.19 -36.00
CA ASN A 702 11.01 11.32 -37.17
C ASN A 702 11.68 9.97 -36.88
N TYR A 703 12.59 9.92 -35.90
CA TYR A 703 13.29 8.69 -35.54
C TYR A 703 12.44 7.73 -34.70
N ILE A 704 11.51 8.27 -33.92
CA ILE A 704 10.71 7.52 -32.92
C ILE A 704 9.33 7.13 -33.46
N LEU A 705 8.74 7.95 -34.32
CA LEU A 705 7.33 7.85 -34.72
C LEU A 705 6.96 6.47 -35.28
N GLN A 706 7.71 5.97 -36.27
CA GLN A 706 7.40 4.68 -36.89
C GLN A 706 7.60 3.49 -35.92
N PRO A 707 8.72 3.38 -35.17
CA PRO A 707 8.87 2.36 -34.14
C PRO A 707 7.73 2.32 -33.11
N LEU A 708 7.26 3.48 -32.62
CA LEU A 708 6.13 3.53 -31.69
C LEU A 708 4.84 2.97 -32.30
N ILE A 709 4.53 3.34 -33.54
CA ILE A 709 3.35 2.85 -34.24
C ILE A 709 3.44 1.34 -34.46
N ASP A 710 4.60 0.84 -34.90
CA ASP A 710 4.80 -0.58 -35.15
C ASP A 710 4.64 -1.43 -33.87
N VAL A 711 5.19 -0.96 -32.74
CA VAL A 711 4.99 -1.61 -31.42
C VAL A 711 3.53 -1.60 -31.02
N LEU A 712 2.86 -0.46 -31.13
CA LEU A 712 1.44 -0.34 -30.79
C LEU A 712 0.58 -1.25 -31.65
N LEU A 713 0.87 -1.38 -32.94
CA LEU A 713 0.15 -2.27 -33.86
C LEU A 713 0.43 -3.76 -33.60
N ALA A 714 1.65 -4.12 -33.22
CA ALA A 714 2.03 -5.51 -32.96
C ALA A 714 1.63 -6.01 -31.56
N SER A 715 1.50 -5.12 -30.57
CA SER A 715 1.27 -5.49 -29.17
C SER A 715 -0.08 -6.17 -28.94
N SER A 716 -0.12 -7.20 -28.11
CA SER A 716 -1.37 -7.72 -27.53
C SER A 716 -1.45 -7.48 -26.02
N ASP A 717 -0.44 -6.83 -25.45
CA ASP A 717 -0.30 -6.57 -24.03
C ASP A 717 -0.83 -5.17 -23.70
N ASP A 718 -1.58 -5.07 -22.61
CA ASP A 718 -2.26 -3.85 -22.20
C ASP A 718 -1.28 -2.76 -21.79
N ALA A 719 -0.23 -3.09 -21.02
CA ALA A 719 0.74 -2.12 -20.53
C ALA A 719 1.54 -1.52 -21.68
N ILE A 720 2.03 -2.35 -22.61
CA ILE A 720 2.73 -1.85 -23.80
C ILE A 720 1.81 -0.99 -24.66
N SER A 721 0.55 -1.38 -24.83
CA SER A 721 -0.42 -0.61 -25.64
C SER A 721 -0.72 0.75 -25.02
N GLN A 722 -0.90 0.81 -23.69
CA GLN A 722 -1.09 2.06 -22.94
C GLN A 722 0.14 2.96 -23.07
N LEU A 723 1.33 2.47 -22.72
CA LEU A 723 2.56 3.28 -22.75
C LEU A 723 2.91 3.76 -24.17
N SER A 724 2.75 2.90 -25.17
CA SER A 724 3.02 3.26 -26.57
C SER A 724 2.01 4.28 -27.08
N SER A 725 0.72 4.12 -26.75
CA SER A 725 -0.31 5.09 -27.13
C SER A 725 -0.15 6.43 -26.40
N HIS A 726 0.30 6.44 -25.14
CA HIS A 726 0.66 7.67 -24.41
C HIS A 726 1.80 8.41 -25.11
N CYS A 727 2.89 7.70 -25.43
CA CYS A 727 4.03 8.26 -26.15
C CYS A 727 3.62 8.81 -27.52
N LEU A 728 2.83 8.05 -28.29
CA LEU A 728 2.35 8.45 -29.61
C LEU A 728 1.47 9.70 -29.53
N THR A 729 0.54 9.74 -28.57
CA THR A 729 -0.37 10.88 -28.35
C THR A 729 0.43 12.15 -28.05
N TYR A 730 1.36 12.07 -27.10
CA TYR A 730 2.22 13.19 -26.73
C TYR A 730 3.06 13.67 -27.92
N LEU A 731 3.64 12.74 -28.69
CA LEU A 731 4.49 13.06 -29.83
C LEU A 731 3.73 13.78 -30.95
N ILE A 732 2.53 13.31 -31.31
CA ILE A 732 1.69 13.93 -32.34
C ILE A 732 1.31 15.35 -31.91
N GLN A 733 0.89 15.52 -30.65
CA GLN A 733 0.53 16.81 -30.10
C GLN A 733 1.71 17.80 -30.12
N ASN A 734 2.92 17.31 -29.85
CA ASN A 734 4.11 18.14 -29.73
C ASN A 734 5.03 18.07 -30.95
N SER A 735 4.49 17.80 -32.15
CA SER A 735 5.21 17.89 -33.43
C SER A 735 4.46 18.78 -34.44
N PRO A 736 5.16 19.41 -35.40
CA PRO A 736 4.52 20.13 -36.51
C PRO A 736 3.63 19.19 -37.33
N THR A 737 2.45 19.67 -37.74
CA THR A 737 1.48 18.90 -38.54
C THR A 737 2.12 18.36 -39.83
N GLU A 738 2.90 19.18 -40.53
CA GLU A 738 3.57 18.83 -41.81
C GLU A 738 4.49 17.60 -41.70
N GLU A 739 5.12 17.39 -40.53
CA GLU A 739 6.02 16.26 -40.30
C GLU A 739 5.27 14.95 -40.02
N ILE A 740 4.05 15.05 -39.48
CA ILE A 740 3.24 13.88 -39.12
C ILE A 740 2.35 13.40 -40.27
N VAL A 741 1.92 14.30 -41.17
CA VAL A 741 1.06 13.98 -42.33
C VAL A 741 1.53 12.74 -43.12
N PRO A 742 2.83 12.53 -43.42
CA PRO A 742 3.30 11.34 -44.13
C PRO A 742 3.00 10.01 -43.41
N HIS A 743 2.85 10.04 -42.08
CA HIS A 743 2.59 8.88 -41.24
C HIS A 743 1.11 8.74 -40.84
N LEU A 744 0.24 9.64 -41.30
CA LEU A 744 -1.17 9.68 -40.93
C LEU A 744 -1.88 8.34 -41.18
N HIS A 745 -1.59 7.65 -42.28
CA HIS A 745 -2.16 6.33 -42.56
C HIS A 745 -1.81 5.29 -41.47
N SER A 746 -0.56 5.27 -41.00
CA SER A 746 -0.13 4.34 -39.95
C SER A 746 -0.73 4.71 -38.59
N ILE A 747 -0.87 6.01 -38.30
CA ILE A 747 -1.55 6.53 -37.10
C ILE A 747 -3.04 6.13 -37.13
N MET A 748 -3.68 6.22 -38.30
CA MET A 748 -5.06 5.77 -38.49
C MET A 748 -5.21 4.27 -38.23
N SER A 749 -4.28 3.43 -38.70
CA SER A 749 -4.29 2.00 -38.37
C SER A 749 -4.18 1.75 -36.85
N ALA A 750 -3.34 2.52 -36.16
CA ALA A 750 -3.21 2.42 -34.71
C ALA A 750 -4.49 2.86 -33.98
N LEU A 751 -5.13 3.93 -34.45
CA LEU A 751 -6.40 4.42 -33.94
C LEU A 751 -7.52 3.40 -34.16
N GLU A 752 -7.61 2.79 -35.36
CA GLU A 752 -8.56 1.73 -35.69
C GLU A 752 -8.39 0.52 -34.76
N LYS A 753 -7.14 0.13 -34.47
CA LYS A 753 -6.86 -0.94 -33.51
C LYS A 753 -7.35 -0.60 -32.12
N LEU A 754 -7.02 0.58 -31.59
CA LEU A 754 -7.42 0.98 -30.24
C LEU A 754 -8.93 1.18 -30.09
N LEU A 755 -9.61 1.59 -31.16
CA LEU A 755 -11.08 1.72 -31.20
C LEU A 755 -11.80 0.39 -31.46
N SER A 756 -11.10 -0.64 -31.95
CA SER A 756 -11.68 -1.97 -32.17
C SER A 756 -12.19 -2.56 -30.86
N LEU A 757 -13.33 -3.26 -30.90
CA LEU A 757 -13.88 -4.00 -29.76
C LEU A 757 -13.02 -5.21 -29.36
N ASP A 758 -12.10 -5.64 -30.23
CA ASP A 758 -11.16 -6.73 -29.93
C ASP A 758 -10.04 -6.31 -28.96
N THR A 759 -9.76 -5.01 -28.85
CA THR A 759 -8.78 -4.47 -27.90
C THR A 759 -9.43 -4.41 -26.51
N SER A 760 -8.70 -4.79 -25.46
CA SER A 760 -9.18 -4.68 -24.08
C SER A 760 -9.46 -3.21 -23.71
N ASP A 761 -10.34 -2.97 -22.74
CA ASP A 761 -10.59 -1.61 -22.23
C ASP A 761 -9.33 -0.97 -21.68
N SER A 762 -8.53 -1.74 -20.95
CA SER A 762 -7.26 -1.30 -20.40
C SER A 762 -6.29 -0.92 -21.52
N GLY A 763 -6.06 -1.77 -22.52
CA GLY A 763 -5.17 -1.46 -23.64
C GLY A 763 -5.60 -0.23 -24.45
N ALA A 764 -6.91 0.03 -24.52
CA ALA A 764 -7.50 1.19 -25.19
C ALA A 764 -7.63 2.45 -24.30
N MET A 765 -7.07 2.45 -23.07
CA MET A 765 -7.33 3.51 -22.09
C MET A 765 -7.06 4.93 -22.62
N ASN A 766 -6.04 5.13 -23.45
CA ASN A 766 -5.66 6.45 -23.97
C ASN A 766 -6.19 6.77 -25.38
N VAL A 767 -7.15 5.99 -25.88
CA VAL A 767 -7.66 6.16 -27.25
C VAL A 767 -8.41 7.48 -27.45
N GLY A 768 -9.07 7.99 -26.41
CA GLY A 768 -9.84 9.23 -26.48
C GLY A 768 -8.97 10.48 -26.75
N PRO A 769 -7.96 10.78 -25.92
CA PRO A 769 -7.00 11.85 -26.20
C PRO A 769 -6.34 11.75 -27.57
N LEU A 770 -5.92 10.53 -27.98
CA LEU A 770 -5.37 10.30 -29.32
C LEU A 770 -6.36 10.68 -30.43
N THR A 771 -7.63 10.29 -30.28
CA THR A 771 -8.71 10.62 -31.24
C THR A 771 -8.87 12.13 -31.38
N VAL A 772 -8.94 12.86 -30.26
CA VAL A 772 -9.10 14.32 -30.24
C VAL A 772 -7.94 15.00 -30.97
N ILE A 773 -6.70 14.65 -30.63
CA ILE A 773 -5.50 15.25 -31.23
C ILE A 773 -5.43 15.01 -32.75
N VAL A 774 -5.78 13.79 -33.20
CA VAL A 774 -5.80 13.46 -34.64
C VAL A 774 -6.87 14.27 -35.37
N LEU A 775 -8.08 14.39 -34.82
CA LEU A 775 -9.17 15.16 -35.43
C LEU A 775 -8.90 16.67 -35.44
N GLU A 776 -8.23 17.18 -34.40
CA GLU A 776 -7.87 18.59 -34.30
C GLU A 776 -6.76 18.97 -35.29
N LYS A 777 -5.67 18.19 -35.35
CA LYS A 777 -4.52 18.53 -36.19
C LYS A 777 -4.70 18.25 -37.67
N PHE A 778 -5.46 17.21 -38.03
CA PHE A 778 -5.58 16.73 -39.43
C PHE A 778 -7.02 16.86 -39.96
N SER A 779 -7.74 17.90 -39.52
CA SER A 779 -9.14 18.10 -39.88
C SER A 779 -9.37 18.22 -41.39
N ASP A 780 -8.41 18.78 -42.13
CA ASP A 780 -8.49 18.94 -43.59
C ASP A 780 -8.25 17.63 -44.35
N GLU A 781 -7.25 16.85 -43.92
CA GLU A 781 -6.89 15.57 -44.51
C GLU A 781 -7.90 14.46 -44.19
N LEU A 782 -8.60 14.56 -43.05
CA LEU A 782 -9.53 13.55 -42.55
C LEU A 782 -11.00 13.85 -42.85
N LYS A 783 -11.34 14.84 -43.67
CA LYS A 783 -12.74 15.23 -43.96
C LYS A 783 -13.65 14.06 -44.32
N GLU A 784 -13.18 13.12 -45.14
CA GLU A 784 -13.97 11.96 -45.57
C GLU A 784 -14.04 10.83 -44.53
N LEU A 785 -13.08 10.80 -43.58
CA LEU A 785 -12.99 9.77 -42.54
C LEU A 785 -13.55 10.23 -41.19
N PHE A 786 -13.76 11.53 -41.01
CA PHE A 786 -14.20 12.17 -39.77
C PHE A 786 -15.41 11.46 -39.16
N PHE A 787 -16.43 11.19 -39.98
CA PHE A 787 -17.64 10.48 -39.55
C PHE A 787 -17.34 9.06 -39.04
N ARG A 788 -16.49 8.31 -39.74
CA ARG A 788 -16.17 6.91 -39.40
C ARG A 788 -15.38 6.81 -38.09
N ILE A 789 -14.47 7.75 -37.85
CA ILE A 789 -13.67 7.82 -36.62
C ILE A 789 -14.59 8.06 -35.43
N LEU A 790 -15.48 9.05 -35.54
CA LEU A 790 -16.43 9.36 -34.48
C LEU A 790 -17.43 8.22 -34.24
N GLU A 791 -17.89 7.56 -35.30
CA GLU A 791 -18.78 6.40 -35.16
C GLU A 791 -18.09 5.26 -34.39
N ALA A 792 -16.81 4.99 -34.70
CA ALA A 792 -16.01 3.98 -33.99
C ALA A 792 -15.76 4.37 -32.52
N ALA A 793 -15.38 5.62 -32.25
CA ALA A 793 -15.23 6.15 -30.88
C ALA A 793 -16.54 6.06 -30.08
N THR A 794 -17.68 6.34 -30.72
CA THR A 794 -19.00 6.25 -30.08
C THR A 794 -19.36 4.80 -29.75
N LYS A 795 -19.16 3.85 -30.68
CA LYS A 795 -19.40 2.43 -30.42
C LYS A 795 -18.52 1.92 -29.28
N ARG A 796 -17.23 2.29 -29.29
CA ARG A 796 -16.30 1.93 -28.22
C ARG A 796 -16.71 2.52 -26.87
N PHE A 797 -17.10 3.80 -26.84
CA PHE A 797 -17.57 4.44 -25.61
C PHE A 797 -18.79 3.73 -25.04
N VAL A 798 -19.77 3.35 -25.87
CA VAL A 798 -20.97 2.65 -25.40
C VAL A 798 -20.63 1.26 -24.84
N ASP A 799 -19.70 0.54 -25.46
CA ASP A 799 -19.30 -0.81 -25.04
C ASP A 799 -18.42 -0.83 -23.78
N ALA A 800 -17.55 0.17 -23.59
CA ALA A 800 -16.55 0.22 -22.52
C ALA A 800 -17.16 -0.01 -21.12
N GLN A 801 -16.61 -0.93 -20.35
CA GLN A 801 -17.03 -1.19 -18.97
C GLN A 801 -16.09 -0.57 -17.95
N ASN A 802 -14.83 -0.33 -18.34
CA ASN A 802 -13.86 0.37 -17.50
C ASN A 802 -14.20 1.87 -17.42
N ILE A 803 -14.22 2.40 -16.19
CA ILE A 803 -14.51 3.82 -15.91
C ILE A 803 -13.47 4.72 -16.57
N SER A 804 -12.18 4.45 -16.38
CA SER A 804 -11.08 5.27 -16.92
C SER A 804 -11.10 5.33 -18.44
N THR A 805 -11.37 4.21 -19.12
CA THR A 805 -11.51 4.18 -20.58
C THR A 805 -12.73 4.98 -21.05
N SER A 806 -13.84 4.89 -20.31
CA SER A 806 -15.05 5.68 -20.59
C SER A 806 -14.80 7.19 -20.41
N GLU A 807 -14.16 7.59 -19.31
CA GLU A 807 -13.75 8.97 -19.05
C GLU A 807 -12.84 9.51 -20.16
N ASN A 808 -11.86 8.71 -20.60
CA ASN A 808 -10.96 9.14 -21.66
C ASN A 808 -11.69 9.29 -23.00
N LEU A 809 -12.63 8.40 -23.32
CA LEU A 809 -13.46 8.52 -24.54
C LEU A 809 -14.44 9.71 -24.48
N ILE A 810 -14.85 10.14 -23.28
CA ILE A 810 -15.69 11.34 -23.12
C ILE A 810 -15.02 12.59 -23.67
N PHE A 811 -13.68 12.68 -23.65
CA PHE A 811 -12.96 13.81 -24.25
C PHE A 811 -13.30 14.02 -25.72
N VAL A 812 -13.62 12.96 -26.46
CA VAL A 812 -14.03 13.06 -27.86
C VAL A 812 -15.34 13.85 -27.97
N PHE A 813 -16.32 13.60 -27.09
CA PHE A 813 -17.58 14.33 -27.09
C PHE A 813 -17.42 15.75 -26.55
N CYS A 814 -16.61 15.94 -25.50
CA CYS A 814 -16.27 17.29 -25.02
C CYS A 814 -15.69 18.15 -26.15
N PHE A 815 -14.74 17.60 -26.92
CA PHE A 815 -14.14 18.28 -28.07
C PHE A 815 -15.17 18.64 -29.14
N LEU A 816 -15.99 17.68 -29.57
CA LEU A 816 -17.00 17.89 -30.61
C LEU A 816 -18.01 18.97 -30.24
N VAL A 817 -18.54 18.89 -29.02
CA VAL A 817 -19.53 19.83 -28.49
C VAL A 817 -18.93 21.23 -28.35
N THR A 818 -17.67 21.32 -27.94
CA THR A 818 -16.99 22.60 -27.77
C THR A 818 -16.75 23.31 -29.10
N LYS A 819 -16.48 22.56 -30.18
CA LYS A 819 -16.34 23.08 -31.55
C LYS A 819 -17.68 23.48 -32.16
N ASN A 820 -18.66 22.58 -32.21
CA ASN A 820 -20.02 22.89 -32.66
C ASN A 820 -21.06 21.96 -32.02
N PRO A 821 -21.84 22.44 -31.03
CA PRO A 821 -22.79 21.60 -30.32
C PRO A 821 -23.97 21.15 -31.19
N SER A 822 -24.41 21.96 -32.16
CA SER A 822 -25.50 21.59 -33.09
C SER A 822 -25.09 20.41 -33.99
N ASP A 823 -23.88 20.45 -34.53
CA ASP A 823 -23.34 19.38 -35.37
C ASP A 823 -23.08 18.10 -34.56
N ALA A 824 -22.63 18.22 -33.30
CA ALA A 824 -22.44 17.08 -32.41
C ALA A 824 -23.76 16.34 -32.15
N ILE A 825 -24.85 17.06 -31.85
CA ILE A 825 -26.18 16.45 -31.67
C ILE A 825 -26.68 15.88 -33.00
N GLY A 826 -26.47 16.59 -34.11
CA GLY A 826 -26.78 16.11 -35.48
C GLY A 826 -26.10 14.77 -35.80
N PHE A 827 -24.79 14.68 -35.52
CA PHE A 827 -23.98 13.48 -35.69
C PHE A 827 -24.51 12.32 -34.85
N LEU A 828 -24.65 12.50 -33.54
CA LEU A 828 -25.15 11.44 -32.63
C LEU A 828 -26.58 11.00 -32.96
N SER A 829 -27.38 11.86 -33.60
CA SER A 829 -28.72 11.52 -34.05
C SER A 829 -28.74 10.76 -35.38
N SER A 830 -27.65 10.77 -36.14
CA SER A 830 -27.61 10.29 -37.53
C SER A 830 -27.50 8.76 -37.68
N PHE A 831 -27.14 8.05 -36.61
CA PHE A 831 -26.97 6.59 -36.61
C PHE A 831 -27.47 5.94 -35.30
N SER A 832 -27.61 4.62 -35.32
CA SER A 832 -28.02 3.81 -34.16
C SER A 832 -26.93 2.83 -33.74
N ILE A 833 -26.87 2.53 -32.44
CA ILE A 833 -25.97 1.52 -31.86
C ILE A 833 -26.87 0.43 -31.28
N GLY A 834 -26.92 -0.73 -31.94
CA GLY A 834 -27.93 -1.74 -31.65
C GLY A 834 -29.33 -1.21 -31.94
N ASP A 835 -30.22 -1.26 -30.94
CA ASP A 835 -31.63 -0.86 -31.06
C ASP A 835 -31.89 0.60 -30.65
N THR A 836 -30.89 1.32 -30.12
CA THR A 836 -31.03 2.69 -29.64
C THR A 836 -30.32 3.69 -30.53
N ASN A 837 -30.84 4.93 -30.58
CA ASN A 837 -30.14 6.03 -31.23
C ASN A 837 -28.83 6.34 -30.47
N ALA A 838 -27.74 6.71 -31.16
CA ALA A 838 -26.47 6.92 -30.49
C ALA A 838 -26.52 8.05 -29.45
N LEU A 839 -27.30 9.11 -29.68
CA LEU A 839 -27.55 10.15 -28.67
C LEU A 839 -28.15 9.60 -27.37
N GLN A 840 -29.09 8.65 -27.50
CA GLN A 840 -29.76 7.99 -26.37
C GLN A 840 -28.85 6.99 -25.65
N ALA A 841 -27.80 6.49 -26.29
CA ALA A 841 -26.79 5.65 -25.64
C ALA A 841 -25.69 6.46 -24.96
N VAL A 842 -25.26 7.58 -25.58
CA VAL A 842 -24.11 8.37 -25.12
C VAL A 842 -24.45 9.26 -23.92
N ILE A 843 -25.54 10.04 -23.99
CA ILE A 843 -25.84 11.04 -22.96
C ILE A 843 -26.06 10.42 -21.57
N PRO A 844 -26.84 9.33 -21.39
CA PRO A 844 -27.01 8.74 -20.06
C PRO A 844 -25.67 8.25 -19.48
N LYS A 845 -24.87 7.56 -20.29
CA LYS A 845 -23.56 7.04 -19.88
C LYS A 845 -22.58 8.16 -19.56
N TRP A 846 -22.60 9.26 -20.32
CA TRP A 846 -21.78 10.44 -20.04
C TRP A 846 -22.17 11.09 -18.71
N LEU A 847 -23.47 11.28 -18.45
CA LEU A 847 -23.92 11.86 -17.19
C LEU A 847 -23.61 10.96 -15.98
N GLU A 848 -23.76 9.63 -16.12
CA GLU A 848 -23.35 8.66 -15.09
C GLU A 848 -21.82 8.67 -14.86
N ALA A 849 -21.03 8.79 -15.92
CA ALA A 849 -19.58 8.90 -15.79
C ALA A 849 -19.16 10.22 -15.13
N PHE A 850 -19.83 11.34 -15.41
CA PHE A 850 -19.50 12.65 -14.82
C PHE A 850 -19.63 12.65 -13.30
N GLU A 851 -20.52 11.85 -12.70
CA GLU A 851 -20.65 11.70 -11.24
C GLU A 851 -19.39 11.20 -10.55
N ILE A 852 -18.52 10.50 -11.27
CA ILE A 852 -17.33 9.84 -10.73
C ILE A 852 -16.03 10.38 -11.31
N VAL A 853 -16.10 11.34 -12.25
CA VAL A 853 -14.93 11.98 -12.86
C VAL A 853 -14.06 12.62 -11.80
N ARG A 854 -12.75 12.38 -11.90
CA ARG A 854 -11.74 12.99 -11.02
C ARG A 854 -10.80 13.90 -11.80
N GLY A 855 -10.27 14.91 -11.11
CA GLY A 855 -9.26 15.83 -11.64
C GLY A 855 -9.88 17.12 -12.19
N ASN A 856 -9.41 18.25 -11.67
CA ASN A 856 -9.99 19.58 -11.91
C ASN A 856 -10.17 19.92 -13.40
N LYS A 857 -9.13 19.66 -14.21
CA LYS A 857 -9.19 19.91 -15.67
C LYS A 857 -10.28 19.08 -16.35
N ARG A 858 -10.44 17.81 -15.98
CA ARG A 858 -11.45 16.92 -16.56
C ARG A 858 -12.86 17.37 -16.19
N ILE A 859 -13.05 17.76 -14.92
CA ILE A 859 -14.32 18.30 -14.42
C ILE A 859 -14.68 19.57 -15.21
N ASN A 860 -13.76 20.53 -15.31
CA ASN A 860 -13.99 21.79 -16.04
C ASN A 860 -14.31 21.57 -17.52
N MET A 861 -13.64 20.64 -18.18
CA MET A 861 -13.95 20.29 -19.57
C MET A 861 -15.37 19.73 -19.74
N ASN A 862 -15.77 18.82 -18.85
CA ASN A 862 -17.11 18.25 -18.86
C ASN A 862 -18.17 19.32 -18.60
N ILE A 863 -17.96 20.20 -17.60
CA ILE A 863 -18.86 21.32 -17.30
C ILE A 863 -19.00 22.21 -18.53
N LYS A 864 -17.90 22.68 -19.13
CA LYS A 864 -17.93 23.53 -20.33
C LYS A 864 -18.74 22.90 -21.48
N ALA A 865 -18.51 21.62 -21.75
CA ALA A 865 -19.20 20.90 -22.82
C ALA A 865 -20.69 20.71 -22.51
N LEU A 866 -21.03 20.22 -21.32
CA LEU A 866 -22.41 19.98 -20.90
C LEU A 866 -23.21 21.29 -20.78
N SER A 867 -22.58 22.39 -20.34
CA SER A 867 -23.15 23.74 -20.36
C SER A 867 -23.51 24.17 -21.78
N LYS A 868 -22.59 24.01 -22.74
CA LYS A 868 -22.87 24.31 -24.16
C LYS A 868 -24.04 23.48 -24.71
N LEU A 869 -24.13 22.19 -24.36
CA LEU A 869 -25.28 21.35 -24.76
C LEU A 869 -26.59 21.86 -24.17
N PHE A 870 -26.60 22.20 -22.87
CA PHE A 870 -27.79 22.71 -22.20
C PHE A 870 -28.27 24.03 -22.82
N LEU A 871 -27.34 24.93 -23.14
CA LEU A 871 -27.64 26.25 -23.70
C LEU A 871 -28.16 26.21 -25.15
N GLN A 872 -27.97 25.11 -25.90
CA GLN A 872 -28.52 24.97 -27.26
C GLN A 872 -30.06 24.89 -27.30
N ALA A 873 -30.73 24.55 -26.18
CA ALA A 873 -32.17 24.34 -26.12
C ALA A 873 -32.73 23.36 -27.19
N ASP A 874 -31.99 22.28 -27.49
CA ASP A 874 -32.41 21.28 -28.48
C ASP A 874 -33.50 20.33 -27.91
N SER A 875 -34.60 20.18 -28.67
CA SER A 875 -35.73 19.33 -28.30
C SER A 875 -35.40 17.84 -28.13
N ARG A 876 -34.38 17.32 -28.81
CA ARG A 876 -33.96 15.91 -28.71
C ARG A 876 -33.34 15.62 -27.37
N LEU A 877 -32.56 16.56 -26.82
CA LEU A 877 -31.98 16.47 -25.47
C LEU A 877 -33.04 16.67 -24.40
N ALA A 878 -33.93 17.65 -24.56
CA ALA A 878 -34.99 17.93 -23.59
C ALA A 878 -35.97 16.75 -23.39
N ASN A 879 -36.22 15.97 -24.44
CA ASN A 879 -37.10 14.80 -24.40
C ASN A 879 -36.39 13.49 -24.00
N LEU A 880 -35.07 13.52 -23.82
CA LEU A 880 -34.30 12.34 -23.44
C LEU A 880 -34.44 12.07 -21.94
N MET A 881 -34.93 10.89 -21.59
CA MET A 881 -35.07 10.45 -20.19
C MET A 881 -33.82 9.68 -19.74
N VAL A 882 -33.33 10.00 -18.55
CA VAL A 882 -32.14 9.40 -17.91
C VAL A 882 -32.42 9.04 -16.46
N ASN A 883 -31.54 8.22 -15.87
CA ASN A 883 -31.61 7.84 -14.47
C ASN A 883 -31.29 9.04 -13.56
N GLY A 884 -32.24 9.40 -12.71
CA GLY A 884 -32.11 10.40 -11.66
C GLY A 884 -31.58 9.79 -10.37
N GLU A 885 -32.23 10.11 -9.25
CA GLU A 885 -31.92 9.52 -7.95
C GLU A 885 -32.49 8.10 -7.81
N PRO A 886 -31.77 7.19 -7.12
CA PRO A 886 -32.31 5.88 -6.78
C PRO A 886 -33.50 6.04 -5.81
N LEU A 887 -34.58 5.31 -6.06
CA LEU A 887 -35.73 5.31 -5.17
C LEU A 887 -35.36 4.64 -3.83
N PRO A 888 -35.57 5.32 -2.69
CA PRO A 888 -35.15 4.80 -1.39
C PRO A 888 -35.92 3.52 -1.05
N TYR A 889 -35.17 2.47 -0.68
CA TYR A 889 -35.77 1.26 -0.13
C TYR A 889 -36.35 1.58 1.25
N SER A 890 -37.65 1.35 1.44
CA SER A 890 -38.38 1.74 2.66
C SER A 890 -38.14 0.83 3.88
N GLY A 891 -37.15 -0.06 3.85
CA GLY A 891 -36.85 -1.00 4.93
C GLY A 891 -35.55 -0.69 5.67
N ASN A 892 -35.47 -1.06 6.95
CA ASN A 892 -34.28 -0.87 7.81
C ASN A 892 -33.14 -1.86 7.55
N LEU A 893 -33.08 -2.49 6.36
CA LEU A 893 -32.08 -3.51 6.05
C LEU A 893 -31.02 -2.94 5.11
N ILE A 894 -29.75 -3.24 5.41
CA ILE A 894 -28.66 -2.99 4.47
C ILE A 894 -28.89 -3.87 3.24
N VAL A 895 -29.08 -3.23 2.08
CA VAL A 895 -29.30 -3.94 0.82
C VAL A 895 -27.95 -4.43 0.31
N THR A 896 -27.67 -5.73 0.50
CA THR A 896 -26.46 -6.38 -0.02
C THR A 896 -26.56 -6.60 -1.53
N ARG A 897 -25.42 -6.82 -2.23
CA ARG A 897 -25.39 -7.09 -3.69
C ARG A 897 -26.30 -8.25 -4.11
N SER A 898 -26.42 -9.30 -3.29
CA SER A 898 -27.30 -10.46 -3.58
C SER A 898 -28.79 -10.14 -3.41
N MET A 899 -29.13 -9.19 -2.52
CA MET A 899 -30.49 -8.65 -2.39
C MET A 899 -30.80 -7.68 -3.54
N ALA A 900 -29.87 -6.80 -3.91
CA ALA A 900 -30.00 -5.88 -5.05
C ALA A 900 -30.18 -6.61 -6.38
N GLN A 901 -29.53 -7.77 -6.59
CA GLN A 901 -29.77 -8.59 -7.79
C GLN A 901 -31.21 -9.14 -7.87
N LYS A 902 -31.87 -9.36 -6.73
CA LYS A 902 -33.27 -9.83 -6.66
C LYS A 902 -34.27 -8.69 -6.54
N MET A 903 -33.80 -7.49 -6.21
CA MET A 903 -34.55 -6.25 -6.05
C MET A 903 -33.89 -5.20 -6.94
N PRO A 904 -34.20 -5.18 -8.26
CA PRO A 904 -33.58 -4.22 -9.16
C PRO A 904 -33.79 -2.81 -8.62
N GLN A 905 -32.69 -2.07 -8.48
CA GLN A 905 -32.72 -0.70 -7.99
C GLN A 905 -33.47 0.14 -9.01
N GLU A 906 -34.62 0.67 -8.61
CA GLU A 906 -35.42 1.56 -9.45
C GLU A 906 -34.91 2.99 -9.28
N TYR A 907 -34.84 3.72 -10.39
CA TYR A 907 -34.40 5.11 -10.42
C TYR A 907 -35.56 5.98 -10.84
N THR A 908 -35.62 7.19 -10.27
CA THR A 908 -36.46 8.25 -10.84
C THR A 908 -36.04 8.49 -12.30
N GLN A 909 -37.00 8.70 -13.19
CA GLN A 909 -36.73 9.03 -14.59
C GLN A 909 -36.90 10.53 -14.76
N ILE A 910 -35.81 11.22 -15.09
CA ILE A 910 -35.78 12.68 -15.27
C ILE A 910 -35.24 13.03 -16.65
N SER A 911 -35.50 14.26 -17.12
CA SER A 911 -34.91 14.71 -18.38
C SER A 911 -33.39 14.85 -18.27
N ALA A 912 -32.66 14.68 -19.38
CA ALA A 912 -31.21 14.86 -19.41
C ALA A 912 -30.79 16.27 -18.95
N ASN A 913 -31.52 17.31 -19.36
CA ASN A 913 -31.28 18.70 -18.93
C ASN A 913 -31.43 18.86 -17.41
N GLU A 914 -32.42 18.21 -16.80
CA GLU A 914 -32.62 18.23 -15.35
C GLU A 914 -31.49 17.49 -14.61
N LYS A 915 -31.02 16.36 -15.14
CA LYS A 915 -29.88 15.64 -14.59
C LYS A 915 -28.60 16.48 -14.64
N MET A 916 -28.31 17.17 -15.76
CA MET A 916 -27.16 18.09 -15.88
C MET A 916 -27.18 19.17 -14.79
N VAL A 917 -28.33 19.81 -14.59
CA VAL A 917 -28.51 20.83 -13.53
C VAL A 917 -28.24 20.25 -12.15
N LYS A 918 -28.79 19.08 -11.82
CA LYS A 918 -28.54 18.42 -10.53
C LYS A 918 -27.05 18.11 -10.29
N LEU A 919 -26.36 17.60 -11.32
CA LEU A 919 -24.92 17.32 -11.24
C LEU A 919 -24.10 18.60 -11.04
N PHE A 920 -24.44 19.67 -11.74
CA PHE A 920 -23.79 20.97 -11.58
C PHE A 920 -24.05 21.60 -10.20
N VAL A 921 -25.25 21.43 -9.63
CA VAL A 921 -25.54 21.89 -8.26
C VAL A 921 -24.71 21.11 -7.24
N ALA A 922 -24.63 19.78 -7.39
CA ALA A 922 -23.83 18.94 -6.51
C ALA A 922 -22.33 19.29 -6.57
N GLU A 923 -21.80 19.53 -7.79
CA GLU A 923 -20.41 19.95 -7.96
C GLU A 923 -20.17 21.36 -7.39
N LEU A 924 -21.10 22.30 -7.59
CA LEU A 924 -21.01 23.64 -7.00
C LEU A 924 -21.02 23.58 -5.47
N GLU A 925 -21.87 22.75 -4.87
CA GLU A 925 -21.91 22.52 -3.43
C GLU A 925 -20.57 21.99 -2.90
N PHE A 926 -19.99 21.00 -3.60
CA PHE A 926 -18.69 20.42 -3.24
C PHE A 926 -17.58 21.48 -3.28
N GLN A 927 -17.45 22.19 -4.40
CA GLN A 927 -16.44 23.24 -4.61
C GLN A 927 -16.58 24.41 -3.62
N SER A 928 -17.81 24.74 -3.21
CA SER A 928 -18.05 25.78 -2.22
C SER A 928 -17.73 25.34 -0.78
N LYS A 929 -17.74 24.04 -0.49
CA LYS A 929 -17.36 23.48 0.82
C LYS A 929 -15.85 23.27 1.00
N GLU A 930 -15.04 23.20 -0.06
CA GLU A 930 -13.58 23.00 0.04
C GLU A 930 -12.86 24.09 0.86
N ARG A 931 -13.42 25.30 0.98
CA ARG A 931 -12.93 26.36 1.89
C ARG A 931 -13.14 26.04 3.39
N ASN A 932 -13.98 25.06 3.73
CA ASN A 932 -14.33 24.66 5.09
C ASN A 932 -13.86 23.22 5.43
N MET A 933 -12.76 22.75 4.83
CA MET A 933 -12.17 21.43 5.14
C MET A 933 -11.79 21.26 6.63
N ALA A 934 -11.62 22.33 7.39
CA ALA A 934 -11.43 22.27 8.84
C ALA A 934 -12.63 21.66 9.61
N LYS A 935 -13.83 21.60 8.99
CA LYS A 935 -15.06 21.07 9.61
C LYS A 935 -15.34 19.59 9.32
N TYR A 936 -14.67 19.01 8.33
CA TYR A 936 -14.88 17.61 7.88
C TYR A 936 -13.69 16.69 8.21
N ILE A 937 -12.66 17.19 8.89
CA ILE A 937 -11.76 16.33 9.65
C ILE A 937 -12.62 15.68 10.74
N PRO A 938 -12.76 14.34 10.79
CA PRO A 938 -13.34 13.68 11.94
C PRO A 938 -12.54 14.14 13.15
N THR A 939 -13.16 14.87 14.08
CA THR A 939 -12.53 15.24 15.35
C THR A 939 -12.10 13.97 16.07
N GLY A 940 -10.82 13.69 15.97
CA GLY A 940 -10.22 12.46 16.46
C GLY A 940 -8.78 12.30 15.98
N ILE A 941 -7.98 13.37 15.99
CA ILE A 941 -6.52 13.38 16.22
C ILE A 941 -6.13 14.85 16.51
N GLY A 942 -5.56 15.10 17.70
CA GLY A 942 -4.65 16.22 17.97
C GLY A 942 -5.22 17.64 18.11
N GLN A 943 -5.96 17.94 19.19
CA GLN A 943 -5.89 19.28 19.81
C GLN A 943 -5.51 19.12 21.28
N SER A 944 -4.21 18.93 21.50
CA SER A 944 -3.56 19.28 22.75
C SER A 944 -2.29 20.02 22.36
N GLU A 945 -2.35 21.35 22.38
CA GLU A 945 -1.28 22.28 22.79
C GLU A 945 -1.57 23.68 22.26
N ALA A 946 -2.26 24.47 23.08
CA ALA A 946 -2.08 25.92 23.16
C ALA A 946 -2.79 26.47 24.41
N GLU A 947 -2.49 25.91 25.59
CA GLU A 947 -2.77 26.56 26.87
C GLU A 947 -1.51 26.47 27.75
N ALA A 948 -0.66 27.51 27.70
CA ALA A 948 -0.02 28.13 28.87
C ALA A 948 1.10 29.10 28.47
N ALA A 949 0.78 30.41 28.43
CA ALA A 949 1.68 31.46 28.90
C ALA A 949 0.87 32.75 29.12
N GLY A 950 0.49 32.99 30.37
CA GLY A 950 -0.07 34.28 30.80
C GLY A 950 1.03 35.32 31.07
N GLY A 951 0.71 36.61 30.90
CA GLY A 951 1.53 37.70 31.44
C GLY A 951 1.37 39.07 30.77
N GLU A 952 0.26 39.76 31.06
CA GLU A 952 0.07 41.22 31.26
C GLU A 952 0.70 42.29 30.33
N SER A 953 -0.19 43.12 29.75
CA SER A 953 -0.29 44.60 29.91
C SER A 953 -0.34 45.46 28.62
N ASP A 954 -1.31 46.39 28.70
CA ASP A 954 -1.44 47.70 28.04
C ASP A 954 -1.79 47.82 26.55
N GLY A 955 -3.02 48.32 26.32
CA GLY A 955 -3.15 49.64 25.68
C GLY A 955 -3.96 49.75 24.38
N ALA A 956 -5.21 50.17 24.53
CA ALA A 956 -5.95 51.11 23.67
C ALA A 956 -6.38 50.71 22.23
N ASN A 957 -7.72 50.66 22.08
CA ASN A 957 -8.56 51.12 20.96
C ASN A 957 -8.11 50.86 19.51
N ASN A 958 -8.89 50.04 18.80
CA ASN A 958 -9.73 50.58 17.73
C ASN A 958 -10.89 49.64 17.39
N GLU A 959 -12.09 50.19 17.53
CA GLU A 959 -13.31 49.71 16.85
C GLU A 959 -13.09 49.76 15.34
N GLY A 960 -13.57 48.74 14.63
CA GLY A 960 -13.46 48.67 13.17
C GLY A 960 -14.09 47.40 12.61
N ASP A 961 -15.42 47.37 12.62
CA ASP A 961 -16.26 46.68 11.64
C ASP A 961 -16.24 45.13 11.64
N SER A 962 -17.03 44.56 12.55
CA SER A 962 -17.61 43.23 12.33
C SER A 962 -18.83 43.41 11.44
N GLY A 963 -18.62 43.26 10.14
CA GLY A 963 -19.69 43.00 9.19
C GLY A 963 -20.32 41.65 9.54
N ASP A 964 -21.37 41.71 10.35
CA ASP A 964 -22.37 40.69 10.59
C ASP A 964 -22.93 40.28 9.21
N TRP A 965 -22.49 39.13 8.70
CA TRP A 965 -23.08 38.54 7.49
C TRP A 965 -24.42 37.96 7.90
N GLU A 966 -25.52 38.62 7.52
CA GLU A 966 -26.87 38.05 7.64
C GLU A 966 -26.92 36.73 6.86
N ASP A 967 -27.08 35.62 7.58
CA ASP A 967 -27.45 34.33 6.99
C ASP A 967 -28.70 34.54 6.12
N VAL A 968 -28.59 34.41 4.79
CA VAL A 968 -29.75 34.40 3.89
C VAL A 968 -30.48 33.07 4.06
N ASP A 969 -31.21 32.96 5.17
CA ASP A 969 -31.88 31.75 5.65
C ASP A 969 -33.14 31.36 4.83
N SER A 970 -33.42 32.04 3.70
CA SER A 970 -34.61 31.83 2.89
C SER A 970 -34.29 31.33 1.49
N ILE A 971 -34.71 30.09 1.19
CA ILE A 971 -34.82 29.56 -0.17
C ILE A 971 -35.53 30.61 -1.04
N LEU A 972 -34.86 31.11 -2.08
CA LEU A 972 -35.45 32.11 -2.95
C LEU A 972 -36.47 31.46 -3.90
N GLU A 973 -37.63 32.08 -4.06
CA GLU A 973 -38.53 31.74 -5.16
C GLU A 973 -37.86 32.16 -6.49
N TYR A 974 -38.12 31.41 -7.57
CA TYR A 974 -37.44 31.62 -8.86
C TYR A 974 -37.50 33.08 -9.35
N GLU A 975 -38.66 33.73 -9.19
CA GLU A 975 -38.88 35.13 -9.59
C GLU A 975 -37.95 36.09 -8.83
N LYS A 976 -37.66 35.84 -7.56
CA LYS A 976 -36.73 36.65 -6.75
C LYS A 976 -35.27 36.34 -7.07
N LEU A 977 -34.93 35.07 -7.32
CA LEU A 977 -33.59 34.69 -7.77
C LEU A 977 -33.26 35.35 -9.12
N GLN A 978 -34.23 35.38 -10.03
CA GLN A 978 -34.08 36.05 -11.33
C GLN A 978 -33.93 37.57 -11.17
N GLU A 979 -34.75 38.21 -10.31
CA GLU A 979 -34.67 39.65 -10.01
C GLU A 979 -33.28 40.05 -9.44
N CYS A 980 -32.74 39.28 -8.47
CA CYS A 980 -31.40 39.52 -7.93
C CYS A 980 -30.28 39.44 -8.97
N LEU A 981 -30.42 38.57 -9.98
CA LEU A 981 -29.43 38.39 -11.05
C LEU A 981 -29.57 39.43 -12.17
N GLU A 982 -30.77 39.99 -12.36
CA GLU A 982 -31.05 41.06 -13.33
C GLU A 982 -30.55 42.43 -12.80
N ASP A 983 -30.59 42.69 -11.49
CA ASP A 983 -30.11 43.95 -10.89
C ASP A 983 -28.58 44.17 -10.97
N GLU A 984 -27.78 43.11 -11.15
CA GLU A 984 -26.32 43.21 -11.40
C GLU A 984 -25.95 43.33 -12.90
N SER A 985 -26.93 43.27 -13.82
CA SER A 985 -26.69 43.16 -15.27
C SER A 985 -26.35 44.48 -16.00
N ASP A 986 -26.17 45.59 -15.28
CA ASP A 986 -25.77 46.90 -15.84
C ASP A 986 -24.27 46.99 -16.24
N TYR A 987 -23.50 45.92 -16.09
CA TYR A 987 -22.20 45.77 -16.75
C TYR A 987 -22.35 45.01 -18.06
N GLU A 988 -22.26 45.75 -19.17
CA GLU A 988 -22.37 45.28 -20.55
C GLU A 988 -21.64 43.94 -20.74
N GLY A 989 -22.42 42.93 -21.16
CA GLY A 989 -21.89 41.67 -21.65
C GLY A 989 -21.10 41.90 -22.92
N ASP A 990 -19.78 41.95 -22.79
CA ASP A 990 -18.90 41.63 -23.90
C ASP A 990 -19.11 40.15 -24.24
N ASN A 991 -19.63 39.92 -25.43
CA ASN A 991 -19.66 38.62 -26.07
C ASN A 991 -18.21 38.23 -26.35
N TRP A 992 -17.56 37.51 -25.42
CA TRP A 992 -16.17 37.10 -25.55
C TRP A 992 -16.07 35.91 -26.52
N ASP A 993 -15.98 36.25 -27.80
CA ASP A 993 -15.47 35.37 -28.86
C ASP A 993 -13.97 35.19 -28.59
N TYR A 994 -13.59 34.14 -27.85
CA TYR A 994 -12.18 33.80 -27.68
C TYR A 994 -11.68 33.12 -28.97
N ASP A 995 -10.79 33.82 -29.67
CA ASP A 995 -9.85 33.19 -30.59
C ASP A 995 -9.16 32.04 -29.84
N TYR A 996 -9.23 30.84 -30.42
CA TYR A 996 -8.52 29.66 -29.96
C TYR A 996 -7.02 29.87 -30.18
N ASP A 997 -6.34 30.51 -29.23
CA ASP A 997 -4.89 30.39 -29.13
C ASP A 997 -4.51 29.19 -28.24
N ASP A 998 -3.71 28.36 -28.89
CA ASP A 998 -3.11 27.08 -28.55
C ASP A 998 -2.51 27.01 -27.14
N ASP A 999 -3.16 26.28 -26.24
CA ASP A 999 -2.53 25.64 -25.08
C ASP A 999 -3.08 24.20 -24.94
N SER A 1000 -2.73 23.38 -25.93
CA SER A 1000 -2.37 21.95 -25.81
C SER A 1000 -2.91 21.22 -24.56
N TYR A 1001 -3.90 20.33 -24.75
CA TYR A 1001 -4.38 19.29 -23.83
C TYR A 1001 -3.26 18.63 -23.02
N GLY A 1002 -2.90 19.22 -21.88
CA GLY A 1002 -1.75 18.81 -21.09
C GLY A 1002 -1.94 17.40 -20.52
N SER A 1003 -0.99 16.52 -20.82
CA SER A 1003 -0.84 15.16 -20.29
C SER A 1003 -0.55 15.11 -18.78
N SER A 1004 -1.47 15.59 -17.93
CA SER A 1004 -1.53 15.28 -16.50
C SER A 1004 -2.55 14.16 -16.25
N TYR A 1005 -2.43 13.09 -17.02
CA TYR A 1005 -3.19 11.85 -16.88
C TYR A 1005 -2.32 10.88 -16.10
N ASP A 1006 -2.06 11.19 -14.84
CA ASP A 1006 -1.56 10.20 -13.89
C ASP A 1006 -2.18 10.46 -12.51
N GLY A 1007 -2.69 9.40 -11.89
CA GLY A 1007 -3.16 9.38 -10.51
C GLY A 1007 -2.02 9.29 -9.50
N SER A 1008 -0.77 9.28 -9.97
CA SER A 1008 0.45 9.34 -9.18
C SER A 1008 1.35 10.50 -9.61
N GLU A 1009 1.02 11.73 -9.20
CA GLU A 1009 2.07 12.74 -8.99
C GLU A 1009 2.27 12.90 -7.47
N PRO A 1010 3.52 12.83 -6.96
CA PRO A 1010 3.84 13.31 -5.63
C PRO A 1010 3.46 14.80 -5.56
N ARG A 1011 2.85 15.20 -4.44
CA ARG A 1011 2.66 16.63 -4.14
C ARG A 1011 4.03 17.26 -3.95
N ASP A 1012 4.59 17.84 -5.00
CA ASP A 1012 5.74 18.74 -4.89
C ASP A 1012 5.27 20.00 -4.15
N LEU A 1013 5.49 19.99 -2.83
CA LEU A 1013 5.46 21.15 -1.95
C LEU A 1013 6.73 21.98 -2.20
N ASP A 1014 6.85 22.65 -3.34
CA ASP A 1014 7.84 23.71 -3.50
C ASP A 1014 7.21 24.86 -4.29
N GLY A 1015 7.03 25.97 -3.57
CA GLY A 1015 6.54 27.21 -4.14
C GLY A 1015 7.60 27.83 -5.03
N ASP A 1016 7.30 27.97 -6.31
CA ASP A 1016 7.99 28.93 -7.16
C ASP A 1016 6.97 29.85 -7.84
N GLU A 1017 7.09 31.12 -7.47
CA GLU A 1017 6.36 32.24 -8.03
C GLU A 1017 6.76 32.50 -9.49
N ALA A 1018 5.75 32.96 -10.24
CA ALA A 1018 5.87 33.85 -11.40
C ALA A 1018 6.30 33.26 -12.76
N SER A 1019 5.30 32.79 -13.51
CA SER A 1019 5.11 33.28 -14.89
C SER A 1019 3.91 34.22 -14.92
N LYS A 1020 4.18 35.53 -14.83
CA LYS A 1020 3.20 36.61 -14.98
C LYS A 1020 2.96 36.88 -16.47
N ASP A 1021 2.13 36.07 -17.13
CA ASP A 1021 1.31 36.45 -18.30
C ASP A 1021 0.52 35.24 -18.87
N LYS A 1022 -0.41 34.70 -18.09
CA LYS A 1022 -1.50 33.86 -18.62
C LYS A 1022 -2.79 34.31 -17.96
N THR A 1023 -3.81 34.66 -18.74
CA THR A 1023 -5.18 34.83 -18.24
C THR A 1023 -5.53 33.58 -17.46
N ALA A 1024 -5.73 33.70 -16.14
CA ALA A 1024 -6.04 32.56 -15.29
C ALA A 1024 -7.29 31.86 -15.82
N GLU A 1025 -7.20 30.56 -16.10
CA GLU A 1025 -8.38 29.78 -16.48
C GLU A 1025 -9.45 29.91 -15.38
N PRO A 1026 -10.73 30.07 -15.75
CA PRO A 1026 -11.80 30.21 -14.77
C PRO A 1026 -11.87 28.96 -13.90
N THR A 1027 -12.05 29.18 -12.60
CA THR A 1027 -12.22 28.10 -11.62
C THR A 1027 -13.52 27.33 -11.89
N THR A 1028 -13.60 26.09 -11.40
CA THR A 1028 -14.80 25.23 -11.51
C THR A 1028 -16.05 25.95 -11.01
N ARG A 1029 -15.92 26.66 -9.89
CA ARG A 1029 -16.99 27.47 -9.31
C ARG A 1029 -17.39 28.61 -10.23
N GLU A 1030 -16.44 29.37 -10.78
CA GLU A 1030 -16.75 30.47 -11.70
C GLU A 1030 -17.50 29.98 -12.94
N LEU A 1031 -17.08 28.86 -13.53
CA LEU A 1031 -17.77 28.24 -14.67
C LEU A 1031 -19.21 27.84 -14.34
N LEU A 1032 -19.45 27.28 -13.14
CA LEU A 1032 -20.78 26.86 -12.70
C LEU A 1032 -21.67 28.05 -12.34
N THR A 1033 -21.13 29.05 -11.64
CA THR A 1033 -21.84 30.29 -11.30
C THR A 1033 -22.25 31.05 -12.55
N GLU A 1034 -21.35 31.19 -13.54
CA GLU A 1034 -21.64 31.81 -14.84
C GLU A 1034 -22.75 31.04 -15.58
N PHE A 1035 -22.64 29.71 -15.66
CA PHE A 1035 -23.66 28.87 -16.26
C PHE A 1035 -25.03 29.07 -15.62
N PHE A 1036 -25.13 29.02 -14.29
CA PHE A 1036 -26.41 29.16 -13.60
C PHE A 1036 -26.98 30.57 -13.71
N ARG A 1037 -26.14 31.61 -13.69
CA ARG A 1037 -26.57 32.99 -13.92
C ARG A 1037 -27.17 33.16 -15.31
N GLU A 1038 -26.53 32.62 -16.34
CA GLU A 1038 -27.05 32.67 -17.71
C GLU A 1038 -28.33 31.84 -17.87
N ALA A 1039 -28.37 30.61 -17.35
CA ALA A 1039 -29.53 29.73 -17.44
C ALA A 1039 -30.76 30.30 -16.72
N ALA A 1040 -30.58 30.91 -15.54
CA ALA A 1040 -31.64 31.48 -14.73
C ALA A 1040 -32.16 32.83 -15.28
N SER A 1041 -31.27 33.77 -15.61
CA SER A 1041 -31.65 35.10 -16.11
C SER A 1041 -32.46 35.03 -17.42
N LYS A 1042 -32.05 34.16 -18.34
CA LYS A 1042 -32.69 34.02 -19.66
C LYS A 1042 -33.73 32.90 -19.72
N ASN A 1043 -33.96 32.16 -18.63
CA ASN A 1043 -34.83 30.97 -18.55
C ASN A 1043 -34.56 29.95 -19.69
N ILE A 1044 -33.27 29.73 -20.00
CA ILE A 1044 -32.86 28.87 -21.12
C ILE A 1044 -33.26 27.43 -20.84
N SER A 1045 -33.70 26.70 -21.88
CA SER A 1045 -34.11 25.29 -21.76
C SER A 1045 -35.19 25.04 -20.70
N HIS A 1046 -36.06 26.04 -20.48
CA HIS A 1046 -37.11 26.02 -19.45
C HIS A 1046 -36.55 25.80 -18.03
N PHE A 1047 -35.42 26.42 -17.70
CA PHE A 1047 -34.75 26.28 -16.41
C PHE A 1047 -35.68 26.58 -15.22
N GLN A 1048 -36.64 27.50 -15.33
CA GLN A 1048 -37.67 27.73 -14.31
C GLN A 1048 -38.45 26.46 -13.93
N ALA A 1049 -38.80 25.62 -14.90
CA ALA A 1049 -39.51 24.38 -14.65
C ALA A 1049 -38.61 23.32 -14.00
N ILE A 1050 -37.32 23.33 -14.33
CA ILE A 1050 -36.30 22.46 -13.71
C ILE A 1050 -36.07 22.90 -12.26
N TYR A 1051 -35.86 24.19 -12.03
CA TYR A 1051 -35.69 24.79 -10.70
C TYR A 1051 -36.85 24.43 -9.78
N GLY A 1052 -38.09 24.47 -10.28
CA GLY A 1052 -39.27 24.07 -9.51
C GLY A 1052 -39.22 22.62 -8.99
N ARG A 1053 -38.56 21.71 -9.71
CA ARG A 1053 -38.41 20.28 -9.38
C ARG A 1053 -37.17 19.95 -8.54
N LEU A 1054 -36.25 20.90 -8.36
CA LEU A 1054 -35.13 20.75 -7.43
C LEU A 1054 -35.63 20.64 -5.99
N SER A 1055 -34.90 19.88 -5.19
CA SER A 1055 -35.09 19.77 -3.74
C SER A 1055 -34.80 21.10 -3.05
N ASP A 1056 -35.32 21.26 -1.83
CA ASP A 1056 -35.08 22.46 -1.02
C ASP A 1056 -33.59 22.68 -0.71
N HIS A 1057 -32.83 21.58 -0.58
CA HIS A 1057 -31.38 21.62 -0.40
C HIS A 1057 -30.66 22.13 -1.65
N GLU A 1058 -30.97 21.57 -2.83
CA GLU A 1058 -30.38 22.02 -4.11
C GLU A 1058 -30.70 23.50 -4.41
N LYS A 1059 -31.93 23.94 -4.12
CA LYS A 1059 -32.33 25.34 -4.27
C LYS A 1059 -31.53 26.26 -3.35
N ARG A 1060 -31.29 25.84 -2.10
CA ARG A 1060 -30.47 26.60 -1.15
C ARG A 1060 -29.05 26.76 -1.64
N VAL A 1061 -28.40 25.70 -2.14
CA VAL A 1061 -27.06 25.77 -2.72
C VAL A 1061 -26.99 26.83 -3.83
N LEU A 1062 -27.98 26.87 -4.72
CA LEU A 1062 -28.05 27.89 -5.78
C LEU A 1062 -28.23 29.30 -5.21
N SER A 1063 -29.13 29.49 -4.24
CA SER A 1063 -29.34 30.80 -3.60
C SER A 1063 -28.09 31.32 -2.89
N GLU A 1064 -27.37 30.46 -2.17
CA GLU A 1064 -26.14 30.84 -1.41
C GLU A 1064 -24.95 31.20 -2.30
N ASN A 1065 -24.90 30.69 -3.53
CA ASN A 1065 -23.72 30.83 -4.41
C ASN A 1065 -23.93 31.81 -5.57
N LEU A 1066 -25.16 32.21 -5.86
CA LEU A 1066 -25.50 33.10 -6.97
C LEU A 1066 -25.91 34.51 -6.52
N VAL A 1067 -26.24 34.69 -5.24
CA VAL A 1067 -26.73 35.95 -4.64
C VAL A 1067 -25.68 36.54 -3.71
#